data_AF-A0A534UT36-F1
#
_entry.id   AF-A0A534UT36-F1
#
_cell.length_a   1.000
_cell.length_b   1.000
_cell.length_c   1.000
_cell.angle_alpha   90.00
_cell.angle_beta   90.00
_cell.angle_gamma   90.00
#
_symmetry.space_group_name_H-M   'P 1'
#
loop_
_entity.id
_entity.type
_entity.pdbx_description
1 polymer ?
#
loop_
_entity_poly.entity_id
_entity_poly.type
_entity_poly.pdbx_seq_one_letter_code
_entity_poly.pdbx_strand_id
1 'polypeptide(L)'
;MHFRRIGLPLLLVLAAACAPGTVVTVGVVVAVTPASALVQVGATQNFKATVFGTSDTAVAWSVQEATGGSVAADGTYTAPATAGTYHVVATSHADPTKSNAAAVSVSVPIVIALTPSTAALQAGASQKFQASVSGTTDKVVAWSVQEANGGSIAADGTYSAPTTSGTYHVTATSHADPGKSGSATVTVIGSVAPIVTITASPPSLTNQRGASFSFTSSTAGATFSCKLDSGAAAACTSPQSYSGLAAGNHTFAVTAKDAASNVSSPASSTWTIDLTAPVATITASPANPTSQTTASFSFSSSKAGSTFSCALDAGTAAACTSPQSYSGLATGSHAFMVTATDLAGNVSAPASFAWTITIAAGGLVISTPLTLDKTNVVAGDTLRGTVTYQNTSSSPISVQAVIIGGRPPGGTNGAGPYYDLTPTLAAQTVPPGATVTLAASRAFTAGDPTGSWYAFATYQDAGGAWHDGPSVNFTVAAPAGGLVISSPLTLDKLSALVGDTVSGTVTYTNTSASPIAIQQLAIVGVPPSPAAQLNFAPTQAATTLQPGATLTLTASRAFASADPTGFWQVKSSYQDAAGTWHDGPGLNLSVGPLAASSRLGANVMVVTDWDPTQLFADAMKQARHFGTVGTPSDEAAPVDANGWPTGDAAVIIIELNPGAWAAGTYALSFTGRATVAPSSARATGVTVSNVVYSGGVTTATVTVTSAFNGLWLQFTGTSGGVKNVSLMRPSKAGTPHPPGTLFTDRFRDRLKYFSTLRFMDYLSTNDNTQALWSDRRLPGYATQQSTRGSAYEYIVQLANQTGKDVWINVPHLALGSTYALGNTSYLTNLANLFKYGSDGVNPYTSPQASPIYPPLSPGLHVYVEFSNELWNGIFAQSGWLSAQSQAAINARDPDLCYDGTTNLWTVIPRLMAKAAMQVSDAFRAVYGDAGMMTTVRPVLAGQIANPGTFDGLSYLNARHLGSSHYLYAIAGAPYIDIADESAPLSVAQIFAEMTTYQASSLVGWITTLANTAKSYGVKLVSYEGGQTLYPSMGNATNKLAAQMDPRMKTQTTNLLHTWAVAGGDVFLYFNLSSGWDNSGYWGLAPEIGYDIDADPGYPTSELYPKWGAIKQIALGQ
;
A
#
# COMPACT_ATOMS: atom_id res chain seq x y z
N MET A 1 11.90 37.31 -65.16
CA MET A 1 12.92 38.11 -65.88
C MET A 1 12.23 38.95 -66.96
N HIS A 2 12.83 40.09 -67.32
CA HIS A 2 12.65 40.85 -68.58
C HIS A 2 11.36 41.70 -68.85
N PHE A 3 11.58 43.03 -68.76
CA PHE A 3 11.25 44.10 -69.72
C PHE A 3 9.83 44.73 -69.89
N ARG A 4 9.79 46.01 -69.45
CA ARG A 4 9.26 47.26 -70.08
C ARG A 4 7.76 47.50 -70.37
N ARG A 5 7.29 48.59 -69.73
CA ARG A 5 6.50 49.73 -70.24
C ARG A 5 5.89 49.66 -71.66
N ILE A 6 4.58 49.91 -71.72
CA ILE A 6 3.77 50.80 -72.60
C ILE A 6 2.34 50.69 -71.98
N GLY A 7 1.45 51.68 -71.91
CA GLY A 7 1.34 52.98 -72.55
C GLY A 7 -0.11 53.13 -73.03
N LEU A 8 -0.83 54.13 -72.52
CA LEU A 8 -2.19 54.45 -72.96
C LEU A 8 -2.17 54.94 -74.42
N PRO A 9 -3.22 54.71 -75.21
CA PRO A 9 -3.59 55.66 -76.26
C PRO A 9 -4.98 56.26 -76.00
N LEU A 10 -4.97 57.55 -75.67
CA LEU A 10 -6.04 58.45 -76.06
C LEU A 10 -5.93 58.65 -77.59
N LEU A 11 -7.04 58.71 -78.34
CA LEU A 11 -7.00 59.28 -79.69
C LEU A 11 -8.09 60.35 -79.89
N LEU A 12 -7.65 61.47 -80.48
CA LEU A 12 -8.26 62.78 -80.71
C LEU A 12 -7.51 63.38 -81.93
N VAL A 13 -8.05 64.17 -82.84
CA VAL A 13 -9.40 64.75 -83.09
C VAL A 13 -9.61 64.78 -84.62
N LEU A 14 -10.77 65.19 -85.15
CA LEU A 14 -10.94 66.47 -85.89
C LEU A 14 -12.30 66.60 -86.63
N ALA A 15 -12.65 67.86 -86.94
CA ALA A 15 -13.92 68.29 -87.52
C ALA A 15 -13.77 68.81 -88.97
N ALA A 16 -14.88 68.87 -89.71
CA ALA A 16 -15.46 70.15 -90.20
C ALA A 16 -16.62 69.96 -91.22
N ALA A 17 -17.43 71.03 -91.35
CA ALA A 17 -18.28 71.39 -92.50
C ALA A 17 -19.59 70.62 -92.81
N CYS A 18 -20.69 71.19 -92.26
CA CYS A 18 -21.97 71.50 -92.93
C CYS A 18 -22.57 70.54 -93.98
N ALA A 19 -23.60 69.78 -93.55
CA ALA A 19 -24.78 69.47 -94.36
C ALA A 19 -26.00 69.34 -93.40
N PRO A 20 -27.15 70.00 -93.65
CA PRO A 20 -28.30 69.88 -92.78
C PRO A 20 -29.11 68.62 -93.10
N GLY A 21 -29.40 67.81 -92.07
CA GLY A 21 -30.47 66.80 -92.13
C GLY A 21 -30.06 65.33 -92.10
N THR A 22 -29.47 64.86 -91.00
CA THR A 22 -29.74 63.49 -90.53
C THR A 22 -29.60 63.41 -89.01
N VAL A 23 -30.69 63.13 -88.30
CA VAL A 23 -30.63 62.78 -86.87
C VAL A 23 -30.24 61.31 -86.79
N VAL A 24 -28.99 61.02 -86.42
CA VAL A 24 -28.60 59.67 -86.02
C VAL A 24 -29.06 59.47 -84.58
N THR A 25 -30.17 58.75 -84.40
CA THR A 25 -30.59 58.26 -83.10
C THR A 25 -29.60 57.22 -82.60
N VAL A 26 -28.75 57.62 -81.64
CA VAL A 26 -27.90 56.67 -80.90
C VAL A 26 -28.81 55.84 -80.01
N GLY A 27 -28.99 54.56 -80.36
CA GLY A 27 -29.76 53.62 -79.55
C GLY A 27 -29.15 53.39 -78.17
N VAL A 28 -29.97 52.96 -77.21
CA VAL A 28 -29.52 52.70 -75.83
C VAL A 28 -28.50 51.56 -75.80
N VAL A 29 -27.42 51.74 -75.02
CA VAL A 29 -26.34 50.75 -74.83
C VAL A 29 -25.99 50.63 -73.35
N VAL A 30 -25.78 49.41 -72.85
CA VAL A 30 -25.39 49.12 -71.46
C VAL A 30 -23.99 48.52 -71.41
N ALA A 31 -23.18 48.92 -70.44
CA ALA A 31 -21.89 48.32 -70.11
C ALA A 31 -21.82 47.96 -68.63
N VAL A 32 -21.25 46.79 -68.30
CA VAL A 32 -21.03 46.34 -66.91
C VAL A 32 -19.52 46.25 -66.63
N THR A 33 -19.09 46.76 -65.48
CA THR A 33 -17.68 46.76 -65.04
C THR A 33 -17.54 46.20 -63.61
N PRO A 34 -16.60 45.28 -63.34
CA PRO A 34 -15.76 44.57 -64.32
C PRO A 34 -16.59 43.66 -65.23
N ALA A 35 -16.12 43.38 -66.45
CA ALA A 35 -16.79 42.47 -67.37
C ALA A 35 -16.67 40.98 -66.96
N SER A 36 -15.76 40.67 -66.04
CA SER A 36 -15.63 39.35 -65.44
C SER A 36 -14.97 39.42 -64.06
N ALA A 37 -15.28 38.48 -63.17
CA ALA A 37 -14.66 38.36 -61.84
C ALA A 37 -14.43 36.89 -61.41
N LEU A 38 -13.49 36.68 -60.49
CA LEU A 38 -13.26 35.39 -59.81
C LEU A 38 -13.55 35.57 -58.32
N VAL A 39 -14.45 34.76 -57.78
CA VAL A 39 -14.99 34.90 -56.42
C VAL A 39 -14.97 33.53 -55.71
N GLN A 40 -14.82 33.51 -54.39
CA GLN A 40 -15.00 32.29 -53.59
C GLN A 40 -16.48 32.10 -53.24
N VAL A 41 -16.93 30.85 -53.02
CA VAL A 41 -18.30 30.58 -52.55
C VAL A 41 -18.67 31.45 -51.34
N GLY A 42 -19.84 32.08 -51.36
CA GLY A 42 -20.32 32.97 -50.30
C GLY A 42 -19.65 34.34 -50.18
N ALA A 43 -18.61 34.65 -50.98
CA ALA A 43 -18.01 35.99 -51.00
C ALA A 43 -18.77 36.94 -51.96
N THR A 44 -18.55 38.25 -51.81
CA THR A 44 -19.22 39.29 -52.59
C THR A 44 -18.31 39.97 -53.61
N GLN A 45 -18.91 40.52 -54.66
CA GLN A 45 -18.23 41.30 -55.70
C GLN A 45 -19.17 42.42 -56.18
N ASN A 46 -18.67 43.65 -56.26
CA ASN A 46 -19.47 44.79 -56.73
C ASN A 46 -19.32 44.96 -58.24
N PHE A 47 -20.43 45.15 -58.93
CA PHE A 47 -20.51 45.49 -60.35
C PHE A 47 -21.12 46.88 -60.53
N LYS A 48 -20.66 47.60 -61.55
CA LYS A 48 -21.20 48.93 -61.92
C LYS A 48 -21.69 48.90 -63.36
N ALA A 49 -22.93 49.34 -63.56
CA ALA A 49 -23.47 49.56 -64.89
C ALA A 49 -23.19 51.00 -65.38
N THR A 50 -23.17 51.20 -66.69
CA THR A 50 -23.17 52.53 -67.34
C THR A 50 -24.05 52.44 -68.58
N VAL A 51 -24.99 53.38 -68.72
CA VAL A 51 -25.96 53.42 -69.83
C VAL A 51 -25.67 54.63 -70.71
N PHE A 52 -25.69 54.45 -72.02
CA PHE A 52 -25.47 55.48 -73.04
C PHE A 52 -26.71 55.63 -73.94
N GLY A 53 -26.85 56.79 -74.60
CA GLY A 53 -27.93 57.04 -75.58
C GLY A 53 -29.27 57.53 -75.00
N THR A 54 -29.36 57.74 -73.68
CA THR A 54 -30.58 58.14 -72.96
C THR A 54 -30.24 59.02 -71.75
N SER A 55 -31.20 59.83 -71.28
CA SER A 55 -31.10 60.59 -70.02
C SER A 55 -31.46 59.76 -68.79
N ASP A 56 -32.24 58.68 -68.95
CA ASP A 56 -32.47 57.71 -67.88
C ASP A 56 -31.36 56.66 -67.90
N THR A 57 -30.47 56.74 -66.90
CA THR A 57 -29.30 55.87 -66.76
C THR A 57 -29.50 54.73 -65.76
N ALA A 58 -30.72 54.53 -65.25
CA ALA A 58 -31.03 53.46 -64.32
C ALA A 58 -31.03 52.08 -64.99
N VAL A 59 -30.71 51.05 -64.18
CA VAL A 59 -30.73 49.64 -64.60
C VAL A 59 -31.39 48.76 -63.55
N ALA A 60 -32.01 47.68 -64.02
CA ALA A 60 -32.42 46.55 -63.21
C ALA A 60 -31.28 45.51 -63.22
N TRP A 61 -30.87 45.07 -62.04
CA TRP A 61 -29.89 44.00 -61.86
C TRP A 61 -30.56 42.64 -61.70
N SER A 62 -29.98 41.61 -62.31
CA SER A 62 -30.39 40.21 -62.12
C SER A 62 -29.20 39.26 -62.23
N VAL A 63 -29.37 38.02 -61.79
CA VAL A 63 -28.46 36.91 -62.10
C VAL A 63 -29.16 36.02 -63.14
N GLN A 64 -28.45 35.65 -64.20
CA GLN A 64 -29.02 34.90 -65.33
C GLN A 64 -29.38 33.46 -64.95
N GLU A 65 -28.53 32.81 -64.16
CA GLU A 65 -28.72 31.44 -63.70
C GLU A 65 -29.51 31.40 -62.39
N ALA A 66 -30.56 30.58 -62.34
CA ALA A 66 -31.44 30.45 -61.16
C ALA A 66 -30.72 29.99 -59.86
N THR A 67 -29.55 29.34 -59.99
CA THR A 67 -28.70 28.92 -58.86
C THR A 67 -27.48 29.82 -58.65
N GLY A 68 -27.37 30.93 -59.40
CA GLY A 68 -26.18 31.76 -59.50
C GLY A 68 -25.93 32.74 -58.36
N GLY A 69 -26.63 32.62 -57.23
CA GLY A 69 -26.52 33.53 -56.09
C GLY A 69 -27.52 34.67 -56.14
N SER A 70 -27.12 35.87 -55.71
CA SER A 70 -27.99 37.06 -55.70
C SER A 70 -27.22 38.32 -56.06
N VAL A 71 -27.94 39.34 -56.55
CA VAL A 71 -27.40 40.68 -56.79
C VAL A 71 -28.36 41.72 -56.22
N ALA A 72 -27.83 42.70 -55.50
CA ALA A 72 -28.58 43.81 -54.92
C ALA A 72 -28.75 44.96 -55.94
N ALA A 73 -29.68 45.88 -55.64
CA ALA A 73 -30.01 47.00 -56.53
C ALA A 73 -28.85 48.00 -56.79
N ASP A 74 -27.81 47.97 -55.95
CA ASP A 74 -26.58 48.75 -56.11
C ASP A 74 -25.52 48.06 -57.00
N GLY A 75 -25.77 46.82 -57.43
CA GLY A 75 -24.83 45.99 -58.19
C GLY A 75 -23.93 45.09 -57.34
N THR A 76 -24.15 45.00 -56.02
CA THR A 76 -23.42 44.07 -55.14
C THR A 76 -23.90 42.64 -55.35
N TYR A 77 -23.06 41.80 -55.94
CA TYR A 77 -23.30 40.36 -56.15
C TYR A 77 -22.78 39.53 -54.97
N THR A 78 -23.52 38.48 -54.58
CA THR A 78 -23.11 37.47 -53.59
C THR A 78 -23.05 36.10 -54.26
N ALA A 79 -21.87 35.47 -54.23
CA ALA A 79 -21.64 34.18 -54.86
C ALA A 79 -22.39 33.03 -54.15
N PRO A 80 -22.98 32.07 -54.90
CA PRO A 80 -23.67 30.91 -54.32
C PRO A 80 -22.68 29.95 -53.66
N ALA A 81 -23.23 28.98 -52.92
CA ALA A 81 -22.45 27.90 -52.29
C ALA A 81 -21.89 26.85 -53.28
N THR A 82 -22.20 26.97 -54.58
CA THR A 82 -21.81 26.02 -55.63
C THR A 82 -20.81 26.67 -56.59
N ALA A 83 -19.70 26.00 -56.86
CA ALA A 83 -18.73 26.44 -57.86
C ALA A 83 -19.30 26.34 -59.28
N GLY A 84 -18.97 27.30 -60.14
CA GLY A 84 -19.52 27.42 -61.49
C GLY A 84 -19.26 28.80 -62.10
N THR A 85 -19.69 29.01 -63.34
CA THR A 85 -19.70 30.34 -63.97
C THR A 85 -21.14 30.84 -64.03
N TYR A 86 -21.35 32.05 -63.54
CA TYR A 86 -22.66 32.73 -63.47
C TYR A 86 -22.58 34.11 -64.12
N HIS A 87 -23.70 34.71 -64.48
CA HIS A 87 -23.74 36.00 -65.18
C HIS A 87 -24.59 37.03 -64.42
N VAL A 88 -23.96 38.14 -64.04
CA VAL A 88 -24.64 39.29 -63.44
C VAL A 88 -25.04 40.25 -64.55
N VAL A 89 -26.34 40.44 -64.75
CA VAL A 89 -26.91 41.17 -65.88
C VAL A 89 -27.47 42.51 -65.42
N ALA A 90 -27.10 43.58 -66.12
CA ALA A 90 -27.74 44.88 -66.00
C ALA A 90 -28.63 45.13 -67.23
N THR A 91 -29.90 45.47 -67.02
CA THR A 91 -30.87 45.78 -68.08
C THR A 91 -31.33 47.23 -67.95
N SER A 92 -31.33 48.01 -69.03
CA SER A 92 -31.71 49.43 -68.99
C SER A 92 -33.19 49.63 -68.67
N HIS A 93 -33.51 50.64 -67.85
CA HIS A 93 -34.89 51.07 -67.65
C HIS A 93 -35.46 51.83 -68.87
N ALA A 94 -34.62 52.60 -69.56
CA ALA A 94 -35.01 53.40 -70.73
C ALA A 94 -35.36 52.57 -71.97
N ASP A 95 -34.67 51.44 -72.15
CA ASP A 95 -34.97 50.44 -73.17
C ASP A 95 -34.74 49.03 -72.58
N PRO A 96 -35.80 48.38 -72.07
CA PRO A 96 -35.71 47.03 -71.52
C PRO A 96 -35.25 45.94 -72.49
N THR A 97 -35.10 46.24 -73.79
CA THR A 97 -34.48 45.33 -74.77
C THR A 97 -32.94 45.40 -74.78
N LYS A 98 -32.34 46.28 -73.96
CA LYS A 98 -30.88 46.47 -73.87
C LYS A 98 -30.36 46.04 -72.51
N SER A 99 -29.51 45.02 -72.54
CA SER A 99 -28.79 44.53 -71.37
C SER A 99 -27.32 44.26 -71.69
N ASN A 100 -26.52 44.08 -70.64
CA ASN A 100 -25.17 43.56 -70.74
C ASN A 100 -24.84 42.74 -69.47
N ALA A 101 -23.93 41.78 -69.58
CA ALA A 101 -23.66 40.79 -68.55
C ALA A 101 -22.17 40.71 -68.21
N ALA A 102 -21.86 40.49 -66.93
CA ALA A 102 -20.52 40.19 -66.45
C ALA A 102 -20.41 38.74 -65.98
N ALA A 103 -19.38 38.02 -66.42
CA ALA A 103 -19.17 36.62 -66.09
C ALA A 103 -18.42 36.45 -64.76
N VAL A 104 -19.03 35.78 -63.79
CA VAL A 104 -18.49 35.52 -62.45
C VAL A 104 -18.15 34.04 -62.32
N SER A 105 -16.85 33.74 -62.23
CA SER A 105 -16.40 32.39 -61.91
C SER A 105 -16.32 32.23 -60.39
N VAL A 106 -17.04 31.25 -59.86
CA VAL A 106 -17.12 30.95 -58.43
C VAL A 106 -16.38 29.65 -58.16
N SER A 107 -15.51 29.67 -57.16
CA SER A 107 -14.65 28.53 -56.81
C SER A 107 -14.72 28.20 -55.31
N VAL A 108 -14.32 26.97 -54.97
CA VAL A 108 -14.24 26.45 -53.61
C VAL A 108 -12.77 26.26 -53.20
N PRO A 109 -12.38 26.51 -51.94
CA PRO A 109 -10.99 26.42 -51.52
C PRO A 109 -10.52 24.96 -51.45
N ILE A 110 -9.32 24.69 -51.97
CA ILE A 110 -8.68 23.37 -51.91
C ILE A 110 -8.18 23.10 -50.48
N VAL A 111 -8.60 21.97 -49.92
CA VAL A 111 -8.19 21.49 -48.58
C VAL A 111 -7.77 20.02 -48.68
N ILE A 112 -6.67 19.67 -48.00
CA ILE A 112 -6.13 18.32 -47.92
C ILE A 112 -6.06 17.93 -46.44
N ALA A 113 -6.62 16.78 -46.09
CA ALA A 113 -6.47 16.18 -44.76
C ALA A 113 -5.99 14.73 -44.89
N LEU A 114 -5.18 14.27 -43.94
CA LEU A 114 -4.64 12.91 -43.91
C LEU A 114 -5.36 12.10 -42.83
N THR A 115 -5.70 10.85 -43.15
CA THR A 115 -6.23 9.87 -42.20
C THR A 115 -5.31 8.64 -42.13
N PRO A 116 -4.82 8.25 -40.94
CA PRO A 116 -4.91 9.00 -39.69
C PRO A 116 -4.05 10.28 -39.71
N SER A 117 -4.33 11.25 -38.83
CA SER A 117 -3.52 12.48 -38.70
C SER A 117 -2.29 12.29 -37.82
N THR A 118 -2.26 11.22 -37.01
CA THR A 118 -1.08 10.77 -36.27
C THR A 118 -0.94 9.25 -36.32
N ALA A 119 0.28 8.73 -36.22
CA ALA A 119 0.54 7.30 -36.10
C ALA A 119 1.73 7.02 -35.17
N ALA A 120 1.70 5.90 -34.46
CA ALA A 120 2.84 5.40 -33.70
C ALA A 120 3.26 4.04 -34.28
N LEU A 121 4.53 3.88 -34.62
CA LEU A 121 5.07 2.72 -35.32
C LEU A 121 6.34 2.21 -34.64
N GLN A 122 6.60 0.91 -34.74
CA GLN A 122 7.91 0.36 -34.44
C GLN A 122 8.89 0.66 -35.58
N ALA A 123 10.18 0.72 -35.26
CA ALA A 123 11.26 0.80 -36.24
C ALA A 123 11.08 -0.23 -37.37
N GLY A 124 11.01 0.23 -38.63
CA GLY A 124 10.79 -0.62 -39.81
C GLY A 124 9.35 -1.06 -40.10
N ALA A 125 8.35 -0.68 -39.29
CA ALA A 125 6.94 -0.97 -39.58
C ALA A 125 6.34 0.00 -40.63
N SER A 126 5.18 -0.33 -41.20
CA SER A 126 4.51 0.50 -42.22
C SER A 126 3.10 0.93 -41.82
N GLN A 127 2.68 2.11 -42.28
CA GLN A 127 1.34 2.69 -42.09
C GLN A 127 0.81 3.21 -43.42
N LYS A 128 -0.46 2.92 -43.73
CA LYS A 128 -1.13 3.54 -44.88
C LYS A 128 -1.84 4.84 -44.47
N PHE A 129 -1.50 5.92 -45.13
CA PHE A 129 -2.18 7.21 -45.03
C PHE A 129 -3.12 7.40 -46.22
N GLN A 130 -4.29 7.96 -45.97
CA GLN A 130 -5.25 8.35 -47.01
C GLN A 130 -5.41 9.86 -47.01
N ALA A 131 -5.22 10.49 -48.17
CA ALA A 131 -5.45 11.92 -48.34
C ALA A 131 -6.87 12.17 -48.87
N SER A 132 -7.66 12.97 -48.14
CA SER A 132 -8.95 13.48 -48.63
C SER A 132 -8.77 14.89 -49.20
N VAL A 133 -8.98 15.05 -50.50
CA VAL A 133 -8.89 16.34 -51.21
C VAL A 133 -10.29 16.90 -51.49
N SER A 134 -10.59 18.09 -50.99
CA SER A 134 -11.81 18.85 -51.32
C SER A 134 -11.46 20.13 -52.11
N GLY A 135 -12.46 20.85 -52.61
CA GLY A 135 -12.26 22.10 -53.36
C GLY A 135 -11.83 21.98 -54.83
N THR A 136 -11.58 20.78 -55.33
CA THR A 136 -11.18 20.51 -56.73
C THR A 136 -11.75 19.18 -57.22
N THR A 137 -11.91 19.02 -58.53
CA THR A 137 -12.26 17.75 -59.19
C THR A 137 -11.05 16.83 -59.35
N ASP A 138 -9.84 17.37 -59.45
CA ASP A 138 -8.59 16.62 -59.41
C ASP A 138 -8.27 16.25 -57.96
N LYS A 139 -8.28 14.94 -57.67
CA LYS A 139 -8.06 14.38 -56.32
C LYS A 139 -6.64 13.86 -56.11
N VAL A 140 -5.74 14.03 -57.07
CA VAL A 140 -4.39 13.49 -57.02
C VAL A 140 -3.53 14.30 -56.05
N VAL A 141 -2.69 13.59 -55.27
CA VAL A 141 -1.69 14.17 -54.37
C VAL A 141 -0.31 13.60 -54.65
N ALA A 142 0.71 14.42 -54.42
CA ALA A 142 2.10 13.98 -54.32
C ALA A 142 2.44 13.72 -52.84
N TRP A 143 2.97 12.54 -52.53
CA TRP A 143 3.39 12.16 -51.19
C TRP A 143 4.87 12.43 -50.95
N SER A 144 5.22 12.86 -49.74
CA SER A 144 6.60 13.03 -49.29
C SER A 144 6.76 12.79 -47.79
N VAL A 145 8.00 12.58 -47.35
CA VAL A 145 8.39 12.63 -45.93
C VAL A 145 9.23 13.90 -45.74
N GLN A 146 9.01 14.63 -44.65
CA GLN A 146 9.66 15.92 -44.41
C GLN A 146 11.13 15.79 -43.97
N GLU A 147 11.44 14.79 -43.14
CA GLU A 147 12.78 14.56 -42.62
C GLU A 147 13.58 13.61 -43.53
N ALA A 148 14.84 13.98 -43.83
CA ALA A 148 15.72 13.19 -44.70
C ALA A 148 16.01 11.76 -44.20
N ASN A 149 15.88 11.51 -42.88
CA ASN A 149 16.04 10.20 -42.26
C ASN A 149 14.70 9.58 -41.82
N GLY A 150 13.56 10.11 -42.29
CA GLY A 150 12.21 9.70 -41.89
C GLY A 150 11.64 8.48 -42.62
N GLY A 151 12.48 7.61 -43.18
CA GLY A 151 12.00 6.45 -43.95
C GLY A 151 11.51 6.84 -45.34
N SER A 152 10.44 6.22 -45.82
CA SER A 152 9.93 6.42 -47.18
C SER A 152 8.41 6.34 -47.27
N ILE A 153 7.82 6.93 -48.31
CA ILE A 153 6.39 6.79 -48.61
C ILE A 153 6.17 6.48 -50.09
N ALA A 154 5.31 5.50 -50.36
CA ALA A 154 4.88 5.12 -51.70
C ALA A 154 3.76 6.03 -52.23
N ALA A 155 3.61 6.06 -53.56
CA ALA A 155 2.59 6.89 -54.22
C ALA A 155 1.13 6.54 -53.85
N ASP A 156 0.89 5.37 -53.25
CA ASP A 156 -0.43 4.95 -52.75
C ASP A 156 -0.71 5.36 -51.29
N GLY A 157 0.19 6.15 -50.68
CA GLY A 157 0.11 6.60 -49.29
C GLY A 157 0.71 5.65 -48.26
N THR A 158 1.32 4.53 -48.67
CA THR A 158 1.97 3.59 -47.73
C THR A 158 3.34 4.10 -47.30
N TYR A 159 3.42 4.58 -46.05
CA TYR A 159 4.65 4.99 -45.36
C TYR A 159 5.35 3.77 -44.73
N SER A 160 6.68 3.74 -44.78
CA SER A 160 7.54 2.76 -44.12
C SER A 160 8.52 3.48 -43.21
N ALA A 161 8.47 3.16 -41.91
CA ALA A 161 9.24 3.80 -40.87
C ALA A 161 10.75 3.50 -40.99
N PRO A 162 11.63 4.47 -40.66
CA PRO A 162 13.06 4.24 -40.53
C PRO A 162 13.36 3.28 -39.36
N THR A 163 14.61 2.81 -39.30
CA THR A 163 15.12 2.00 -38.18
C THR A 163 15.44 2.83 -36.93
N THR A 164 15.49 4.15 -37.05
CA THR A 164 15.81 5.09 -35.97
C THR A 164 14.53 5.57 -35.30
N SER A 165 14.51 5.58 -33.96
CA SER A 165 13.41 6.16 -33.19
C SER A 165 13.41 7.68 -33.27
N GLY A 166 12.23 8.29 -33.43
CA GLY A 166 12.07 9.73 -33.56
C GLY A 166 10.67 10.12 -34.01
N THR A 167 10.43 11.42 -34.17
CA THR A 167 9.17 11.95 -34.72
C THR A 167 9.42 12.43 -36.15
N TYR A 168 8.54 12.02 -37.07
CA TYR A 168 8.63 12.26 -38.50
C TYR A 168 7.29 12.76 -39.05
N HIS A 169 7.28 13.36 -40.25
CA HIS A 169 6.08 13.93 -40.85
C HIS A 169 5.86 13.46 -42.29
N VAL A 170 4.69 12.87 -42.52
CA VAL A 170 4.18 12.50 -43.85
C VAL A 170 3.37 13.66 -44.40
N THR A 171 3.65 14.10 -45.62
CA THR A 171 2.97 15.23 -46.26
C THR A 171 2.33 14.79 -47.58
N ALA A 172 1.09 15.23 -47.82
CA ALA A 172 0.39 15.07 -49.09
C ALA A 172 0.10 16.46 -49.70
N THR A 173 0.65 16.73 -50.87
CA THR A 173 0.51 18.02 -51.58
C THR A 173 -0.44 17.86 -52.76
N SER A 174 -1.41 18.78 -52.93
CA SER A 174 -2.38 18.74 -54.02
C SER A 174 -1.72 18.92 -55.39
N HIS A 175 -2.14 18.11 -56.37
CA HIS A 175 -1.72 18.29 -57.76
C HIS A 175 -2.39 19.51 -58.43
N ALA A 176 -3.64 19.81 -58.08
CA ALA A 176 -4.40 20.94 -58.63
C ALA A 176 -3.92 22.32 -58.14
N ASP A 177 -3.31 22.36 -56.95
CA ASP A 177 -2.64 23.55 -56.40
C ASP A 177 -1.46 23.10 -55.53
N PRO A 178 -0.22 23.06 -56.07
CA PRO A 178 0.97 22.69 -55.32
C PRO A 178 1.28 23.60 -54.11
N GLY A 179 0.60 24.74 -53.97
CA GLY A 179 0.65 25.59 -52.77
C GLY A 179 -0.19 25.08 -51.60
N LYS A 180 -0.87 23.93 -51.72
CA LYS A 180 -1.74 23.34 -50.69
C LYS A 180 -1.28 21.93 -50.33
N SER A 181 -1.08 21.69 -49.05
CA SER A 181 -0.74 20.38 -48.50
C SER A 181 -1.43 20.10 -47.16
N GLY A 182 -1.53 18.83 -46.81
CA GLY A 182 -1.85 18.35 -45.46
C GLY A 182 -0.68 17.51 -44.93
N SER A 183 -0.55 17.39 -43.61
CA SER A 183 0.52 16.61 -42.98
C SER A 183 -0.02 15.72 -41.84
N ALA A 184 0.69 14.63 -41.55
CA ALA A 184 0.44 13.70 -40.45
C ALA A 184 1.74 13.36 -39.71
N THR A 185 1.69 13.33 -38.39
CA THR A 185 2.86 13.07 -37.53
C THR A 185 3.01 11.58 -37.22
N VAL A 186 4.22 11.04 -37.42
CA VAL A 186 4.55 9.64 -37.16
C VAL A 186 5.64 9.53 -36.10
N THR A 187 5.31 8.95 -34.95
CA THR A 187 6.27 8.64 -33.89
C THR A 187 6.79 7.22 -34.09
N VAL A 188 8.11 7.08 -34.31
CA VAL A 188 8.79 5.80 -34.45
C VAL A 188 9.47 5.43 -33.15
N ILE A 189 9.13 4.27 -32.63
CA ILE A 189 9.60 3.73 -31.35
C ILE A 189 10.68 2.67 -31.66
N GLY A 190 11.77 2.67 -30.90
CA GLY A 190 12.83 1.66 -31.04
C GLY A 190 12.35 0.29 -30.57
N SER A 191 12.82 -0.78 -31.22
CA SER A 191 12.43 -2.15 -30.84
C SER A 191 12.94 -2.49 -29.45
N VAL A 192 12.04 -2.87 -28.55
CA VAL A 192 12.37 -3.41 -27.23
C VAL A 192 12.69 -4.90 -27.33
N ALA A 193 13.64 -5.36 -26.53
CA ALA A 193 13.97 -6.78 -26.44
C ALA A 193 12.75 -7.60 -25.98
N PRO A 194 12.61 -8.87 -26.41
CA PRO A 194 11.54 -9.74 -25.93
C PRO A 194 11.59 -9.88 -24.41
N ILE A 195 10.42 -9.99 -23.77
CA ILE A 195 10.28 -10.43 -22.38
C ILE A 195 10.05 -11.94 -22.40
N VAL A 196 10.63 -12.66 -21.44
CA VAL A 196 10.34 -14.08 -21.20
C VAL A 196 9.64 -14.23 -19.86
N THR A 197 8.62 -15.09 -19.83
CA THR A 197 7.86 -15.40 -18.62
C THR A 197 7.85 -16.91 -18.44
N ILE A 198 8.30 -17.38 -17.27
CA ILE A 198 8.10 -18.78 -16.85
C ILE A 198 6.64 -18.90 -16.39
N THR A 199 5.87 -19.72 -17.09
CA THR A 199 4.42 -19.91 -16.88
C THR A 199 4.10 -21.15 -16.04
N ALA A 200 5.04 -22.08 -15.88
CA ALA A 200 4.99 -23.15 -14.90
C ALA A 200 6.40 -23.56 -14.45
N SER A 201 6.55 -23.92 -13.19
CA SER A 201 7.78 -24.44 -12.58
C SER A 201 7.46 -25.57 -11.59
N PRO A 202 8.45 -26.36 -11.13
CA PRO A 202 8.26 -27.27 -10.00
C PRO A 202 7.87 -26.52 -8.72
N PRO A 203 7.34 -27.22 -7.70
CA PRO A 203 7.26 -26.71 -6.34
C PRO A 203 8.65 -26.25 -5.86
N SER A 204 8.70 -25.13 -5.13
CA SER A 204 9.95 -24.52 -4.65
C SER A 204 10.74 -25.41 -3.67
N LEU A 205 10.06 -26.36 -3.01
CA LEU A 205 10.65 -27.44 -2.22
C LEU A 205 9.96 -28.75 -2.60
N THR A 206 10.73 -29.80 -2.89
CA THR A 206 10.17 -31.10 -3.30
C THR A 206 11.14 -32.26 -3.02
N ASN A 207 10.62 -33.48 -2.89
CA ASN A 207 11.43 -34.71 -2.92
C ASN A 207 11.49 -35.37 -4.31
N GLN A 208 10.91 -34.74 -5.33
CA GLN A 208 10.90 -35.27 -6.69
C GLN A 208 12.21 -34.89 -7.42
N ARG A 209 12.86 -35.89 -8.03
CA ARG A 209 14.09 -35.73 -8.82
C ARG A 209 13.85 -35.29 -10.28
N GLY A 210 12.63 -34.88 -10.60
CA GLY A 210 12.21 -34.40 -11.92
C GLY A 210 11.70 -32.97 -11.83
N ALA A 211 12.00 -32.17 -12.86
CA ALA A 211 11.60 -30.78 -12.95
C ALA A 211 11.08 -30.49 -14.36
N SER A 212 10.03 -29.67 -14.48
CA SER A 212 9.49 -29.26 -15.78
C SER A 212 9.12 -27.78 -15.76
N PHE A 213 9.45 -27.08 -16.83
CA PHE A 213 9.30 -25.64 -16.98
C PHE A 213 8.51 -25.32 -18.25
N SER A 214 7.41 -24.60 -18.10
CA SER A 214 6.73 -23.95 -19.22
C SER A 214 7.10 -22.48 -19.22
N PHE A 215 7.31 -21.91 -20.40
CA PHE A 215 7.63 -20.50 -20.59
C PHE A 215 7.11 -19.97 -21.93
N THR A 216 6.93 -18.65 -22.01
CA THR A 216 6.48 -17.92 -23.20
C THR A 216 7.34 -16.68 -23.42
N SER A 217 7.24 -16.09 -24.62
CA SER A 217 7.83 -14.79 -24.93
C SER A 217 6.75 -13.79 -25.33
N SER A 218 6.97 -12.50 -25.03
CA SER A 218 6.15 -11.40 -25.53
C SER A 218 6.22 -11.22 -27.05
N THR A 219 7.24 -11.78 -27.71
CA THR A 219 7.47 -11.64 -29.15
C THR A 219 7.17 -12.97 -29.85
N ALA A 220 6.18 -12.97 -30.73
CA ALA A 220 5.82 -14.15 -31.52
C ALA A 220 6.99 -14.58 -32.43
N GLY A 221 7.28 -15.88 -32.45
CA GLY A 221 8.39 -16.44 -33.24
C GLY A 221 9.79 -16.26 -32.62
N ALA A 222 9.91 -15.75 -31.40
CA ALA A 222 11.19 -15.71 -30.69
C ALA A 222 11.73 -17.13 -30.36
N THR A 223 13.06 -17.28 -30.38
CA THR A 223 13.76 -18.53 -30.07
C THR A 223 14.28 -18.51 -28.63
N PHE A 224 14.25 -19.65 -27.92
CA PHE A 224 14.64 -19.73 -26.51
C PHE A 224 16.00 -20.38 -26.29
N SER A 225 16.72 -19.93 -25.26
CA SER A 225 17.94 -20.54 -24.75
C SER A 225 17.79 -20.79 -23.25
N CYS A 226 17.89 -22.05 -22.84
CA CYS A 226 17.73 -22.51 -21.47
C CYS A 226 19.07 -22.88 -20.84
N LYS A 227 19.20 -22.63 -19.55
CA LYS A 227 20.35 -23.01 -18.73
C LYS A 227 19.85 -23.64 -17.44
N LEU A 228 20.45 -24.77 -17.05
CA LEU A 228 20.27 -25.36 -15.73
C LEU A 228 21.57 -25.20 -14.93
N ASP A 229 21.46 -24.64 -13.73
CA ASP A 229 22.54 -24.46 -12.75
C ASP A 229 23.79 -23.76 -13.34
N SER A 230 24.96 -24.36 -13.15
CA SER A 230 26.23 -23.96 -13.75
C SER A 230 26.46 -24.52 -15.16
N GLY A 231 25.50 -25.26 -15.73
CA GLY A 231 25.59 -25.84 -17.07
C GLY A 231 25.67 -24.80 -18.19
N ALA A 232 26.02 -25.25 -19.39
CA ALA A 232 25.98 -24.38 -20.58
C ALA A 232 24.54 -24.01 -20.95
N ALA A 233 24.33 -22.80 -21.48
CA ALA A 233 23.05 -22.43 -22.07
C ALA A 233 22.90 -23.12 -23.45
N ALA A 234 21.73 -23.70 -23.72
CA ALA A 234 21.43 -24.45 -24.92
C ALA A 234 20.04 -24.09 -25.47
N ALA A 235 19.85 -24.21 -26.79
CA ALA A 235 18.55 -24.00 -27.41
C ALA A 235 17.51 -24.98 -26.83
N CYS A 236 16.31 -24.47 -26.55
CA CYS A 236 15.24 -25.24 -25.89
C CYS A 236 13.86 -24.85 -26.41
N THR A 237 12.87 -25.66 -26.05
CA THR A 237 11.44 -25.42 -26.33
C THR A 237 10.63 -25.51 -25.05
N SER A 238 9.52 -24.78 -24.99
CA SER A 238 8.55 -24.90 -23.89
C SER A 238 7.53 -26.01 -24.23
N PRO A 239 7.24 -26.96 -23.32
CA PRO A 239 7.87 -27.14 -22.01
C PRO A 239 9.25 -27.84 -22.10
N GLN A 240 10.15 -27.46 -21.19
CA GLN A 240 11.48 -28.07 -21.01
C GLN A 240 11.50 -28.89 -19.72
N SER A 241 11.95 -30.15 -19.78
CA SER A 241 12.00 -31.04 -18.61
C SER A 241 13.42 -31.56 -18.32
N TYR A 242 13.66 -31.90 -17.06
CA TYR A 242 14.89 -32.47 -16.52
C TYR A 242 14.56 -33.62 -15.55
N SER A 243 15.47 -34.59 -15.43
CA SER A 243 15.30 -35.76 -14.55
C SER A 243 16.63 -36.20 -13.94
N GLY A 244 16.58 -37.04 -12.91
CA GLY A 244 17.79 -37.56 -12.24
C GLY A 244 18.53 -36.53 -11.41
N LEU A 245 17.88 -35.42 -11.05
CA LEU A 245 18.49 -34.32 -10.30
C LEU A 245 18.91 -34.76 -8.89
N ALA A 246 19.95 -34.11 -8.37
CA ALA A 246 20.50 -34.36 -7.04
C ALA A 246 19.62 -33.73 -5.95
N ALA A 247 19.93 -34.01 -4.68
CA ALA A 247 19.43 -33.18 -3.59
C ALA A 247 20.25 -31.88 -3.52
N GLY A 248 19.60 -30.77 -3.19
CA GLY A 248 20.21 -29.43 -3.16
C GLY A 248 19.40 -28.38 -3.93
N ASN A 249 19.98 -27.20 -4.08
CA ASN A 249 19.37 -26.08 -4.77
C ASN A 249 19.67 -26.13 -6.27
N HIS A 250 18.62 -25.95 -7.07
CA HIS A 250 18.69 -25.85 -8.52
C HIS A 250 18.17 -24.49 -9.00
N THR A 251 18.68 -24.04 -10.16
CA THR A 251 18.32 -22.79 -10.83
C THR A 251 18.14 -23.04 -12.31
N PHE A 252 16.91 -22.90 -12.80
CA PHE A 252 16.60 -22.85 -14.23
C PHE A 252 16.58 -21.38 -14.66
N ALA A 253 17.20 -21.08 -15.79
CA ALA A 253 17.15 -19.75 -16.42
C ALA A 253 16.87 -19.88 -17.92
N VAL A 254 16.07 -18.97 -18.46
CA VAL A 254 15.71 -18.95 -19.89
C VAL A 254 15.73 -17.52 -20.43
N THR A 255 16.34 -17.35 -21.60
CA THR A 255 16.25 -16.12 -22.41
C THR A 255 15.52 -16.40 -23.72
N ALA A 256 14.98 -15.34 -24.34
CA ALA A 256 14.47 -15.39 -25.70
C ALA A 256 15.23 -14.41 -26.59
N LYS A 257 15.30 -14.73 -27.87
CA LYS A 257 15.90 -13.90 -28.91
C LYS A 257 14.89 -13.70 -30.05
N ASP A 258 14.66 -12.46 -30.43
CA ASP A 258 13.76 -12.11 -31.55
C ASP A 258 14.48 -12.14 -32.92
N ALA A 259 13.72 -11.89 -33.99
CA ALA A 259 14.24 -11.84 -35.35
C ALA A 259 15.20 -10.66 -35.61
N ALA A 260 15.09 -9.57 -34.86
CA ALA A 260 16.01 -8.42 -34.88
C ALA A 260 17.30 -8.68 -34.08
N SER A 261 17.43 -9.88 -33.51
CA SER A 261 18.52 -10.32 -32.64
C SER A 261 18.61 -9.64 -31.27
N ASN A 262 17.56 -8.95 -30.81
CA ASN A 262 17.46 -8.52 -29.42
C ASN A 262 17.29 -9.74 -28.51
N VAL A 263 18.00 -9.76 -27.38
CA VAL A 263 17.96 -10.84 -26.39
C VAL A 263 17.33 -10.34 -25.09
N SER A 264 16.42 -11.11 -24.53
CA SER A 264 15.77 -10.81 -23.25
C SER A 264 16.77 -10.79 -22.08
N SER A 265 16.41 -10.12 -20.99
CA SER A 265 16.93 -10.52 -19.68
C SER A 265 16.53 -11.98 -19.39
N PRO A 266 17.35 -12.74 -18.62
CA PRO A 266 17.00 -14.10 -18.24
C PRO A 266 15.85 -14.10 -17.23
N ALA A 267 14.77 -14.83 -17.54
CA ALA A 267 13.80 -15.24 -16.54
C ALA A 267 14.34 -16.48 -15.82
N SER A 268 14.29 -16.51 -14.49
CA SER A 268 14.81 -17.62 -13.70
C SER A 268 13.83 -18.15 -12.66
N SER A 269 13.96 -19.43 -12.33
CA SER A 269 13.20 -20.14 -11.31
C SER A 269 14.16 -20.99 -10.49
N THR A 270 14.07 -20.90 -9.16
CA THR A 270 14.87 -21.67 -8.21
C THR A 270 13.98 -22.63 -7.42
N TRP A 271 14.51 -23.82 -7.12
CA TRP A 271 13.84 -24.79 -6.28
C TRP A 271 14.87 -25.66 -5.56
N THR A 272 14.46 -26.28 -4.46
CA THR A 272 15.28 -27.18 -3.65
C THR A 272 14.73 -28.59 -3.71
N ILE A 273 15.60 -29.56 -3.96
CA ILE A 273 15.28 -30.98 -3.83
C ILE A 273 15.79 -31.47 -2.47
N ASP A 274 14.89 -31.89 -1.58
CA ASP A 274 15.21 -32.45 -0.27
C ASP A 274 14.68 -33.89 -0.17
N LEU A 275 15.59 -34.82 0.07
CA LEU A 275 15.33 -36.27 0.13
C LEU A 275 15.52 -36.83 1.54
N THR A 276 15.70 -35.96 2.53
CA THR A 276 15.98 -36.35 3.91
C THR A 276 14.66 -36.59 4.63
N ALA A 277 14.39 -37.80 5.11
CA ALA A 277 13.19 -38.02 5.91
C ALA A 277 13.24 -37.26 7.25
N PRO A 278 12.10 -36.75 7.76
CA PRO A 278 11.99 -36.34 9.16
C PRO A 278 12.11 -37.56 10.09
N VAL A 279 12.35 -37.31 11.38
CA VAL A 279 12.27 -38.31 12.45
C VAL A 279 11.12 -37.93 13.37
N ALA A 280 10.11 -38.80 13.48
CA ALA A 280 9.05 -38.64 14.48
C ALA A 280 9.53 -39.17 15.84
N THR A 281 9.24 -38.43 16.91
CA THR A 281 9.65 -38.77 18.28
C THR A 281 8.46 -38.61 19.21
N ILE A 282 8.11 -39.64 19.98
CA ILE A 282 7.12 -39.53 21.08
C ILE A 282 7.82 -38.86 22.26
N THR A 283 7.34 -37.70 22.68
CA THR A 283 7.93 -36.85 23.72
C THR A 283 7.20 -36.91 25.05
N ALA A 284 5.93 -37.33 25.07
CA ALA A 284 5.19 -37.70 26.27
C ALA A 284 4.25 -38.88 25.98
N SER A 285 4.06 -39.75 26.96
CA SER A 285 3.21 -40.94 26.87
C SER A 285 2.57 -41.26 28.24
N PRO A 286 1.48 -42.04 28.29
CA PRO A 286 0.87 -42.48 29.54
C PRO A 286 1.82 -43.33 30.39
N ALA A 287 1.62 -43.31 31.72
CA ALA A 287 2.24 -44.28 32.61
C ALA A 287 1.84 -45.72 32.25
N ASN A 288 2.78 -46.66 32.40
CA ASN A 288 2.58 -48.08 32.14
C ASN A 288 3.09 -48.92 33.33
N PRO A 289 2.24 -49.66 34.06
CA PRO A 289 0.78 -49.68 33.96
C PRO A 289 0.13 -48.40 34.51
N THR A 290 -1.16 -48.21 34.24
CA THR A 290 -2.00 -47.12 34.78
C THR A 290 -3.36 -47.63 35.23
N SER A 291 -4.13 -46.82 35.95
CA SER A 291 -5.57 -47.04 36.21
C SER A 291 -6.49 -46.13 35.38
N GLN A 292 -5.89 -45.24 34.57
CA GLN A 292 -6.63 -44.28 33.74
C GLN A 292 -7.14 -44.92 32.45
N THR A 293 -8.43 -44.74 32.15
CA THR A 293 -9.07 -45.13 30.87
C THR A 293 -8.93 -44.04 29.79
N THR A 294 -7.94 -43.17 29.96
CA THR A 294 -7.57 -42.08 29.05
C THR A 294 -6.07 -42.14 28.78
N ALA A 295 -5.67 -41.69 27.59
CA ALA A 295 -4.27 -41.60 27.18
C ALA A 295 -4.03 -40.29 26.43
N SER A 296 -2.85 -39.71 26.59
CA SER A 296 -2.41 -38.54 25.84
C SER A 296 -0.96 -38.72 25.40
N PHE A 297 -0.69 -38.41 24.15
CA PHE A 297 0.60 -38.57 23.49
C PHE A 297 1.06 -37.24 22.93
N SER A 298 2.18 -36.74 23.45
CA SER A 298 2.91 -35.65 22.79
C SER A 298 3.98 -36.25 21.89
N PHE A 299 4.19 -35.64 20.73
CA PHE A 299 5.21 -36.05 19.76
C PHE A 299 5.70 -34.86 18.94
N SER A 300 6.90 -34.98 18.41
CA SER A 300 7.54 -33.96 17.57
C SER A 300 8.16 -34.58 16.32
N SER A 301 8.55 -33.71 15.38
CA SER A 301 9.33 -34.05 14.19
C SER A 301 10.68 -33.36 14.27
N SER A 302 11.75 -34.01 13.83
CA SER A 302 13.06 -33.37 13.67
C SER A 302 13.08 -32.28 12.58
N LYS A 303 12.05 -32.20 11.73
CA LYS A 303 11.84 -31.11 10.78
C LYS A 303 10.61 -30.27 11.17
N ALA A 304 10.82 -28.98 11.35
CA ALA A 304 9.74 -28.03 11.58
C ALA A 304 8.77 -27.99 10.38
N GLY A 305 7.48 -27.80 10.66
CA GLY A 305 6.43 -27.78 9.64
C GLY A 305 5.98 -29.16 9.12
N SER A 306 6.51 -30.26 9.67
CA SER A 306 5.98 -31.60 9.35
C SER A 306 4.53 -31.78 9.80
N THR A 307 3.75 -32.50 9.00
CA THR A 307 2.43 -33.04 9.36
C THR A 307 2.58 -34.43 9.99
N PHE A 308 1.58 -34.90 10.75
CA PHE A 308 1.62 -36.21 11.40
C PHE A 308 0.44 -37.09 11.03
N SER A 309 0.69 -38.41 10.98
CA SER A 309 -0.35 -39.42 10.93
C SER A 309 -0.19 -40.41 12.08
N CYS A 310 -1.28 -40.69 12.79
CA CYS A 310 -1.33 -41.50 13.99
C CYS A 310 -2.26 -42.70 13.82
N ALA A 311 -1.92 -43.81 14.46
CA ALA A 311 -2.79 -44.98 14.65
C ALA A 311 -2.82 -45.39 16.12
N LEU A 312 -3.99 -45.87 16.58
CA LEU A 312 -4.18 -46.51 17.88
C LEU A 312 -4.56 -47.98 17.65
N ASP A 313 -3.89 -48.89 18.35
CA ASP A 313 -4.03 -50.34 18.25
C ASP A 313 -3.99 -50.82 16.78
N ALA A 314 -4.95 -51.63 16.35
CA ALA A 314 -5.10 -52.07 14.96
C ALA A 314 -5.92 -51.09 14.08
N GLY A 315 -6.11 -49.84 14.55
CA GLY A 315 -6.89 -48.82 13.84
C GLY A 315 -6.18 -48.23 12.62
N THR A 316 -6.97 -47.73 11.66
CA THR A 316 -6.45 -47.07 10.46
C THR A 316 -5.69 -45.79 10.81
N ALA A 317 -4.52 -45.58 10.20
CA ALA A 317 -3.77 -44.35 10.38
C ALA A 317 -4.55 -43.13 9.83
N ALA A 318 -4.65 -42.06 10.63
CA ALA A 318 -5.36 -40.84 10.31
C ALA A 318 -4.47 -39.61 10.58
N ALA A 319 -4.82 -38.44 10.03
CA ALA A 319 -4.11 -37.20 10.35
C ALA A 319 -4.33 -36.82 11.82
N CYS A 320 -3.28 -36.34 12.50
CA CYS A 320 -3.30 -36.02 13.93
C CYS A 320 -2.41 -34.83 14.27
N THR A 321 -2.58 -34.27 15.46
CA THR A 321 -1.74 -33.22 16.03
C THR A 321 -1.25 -33.61 17.42
N SER A 322 -0.10 -33.09 17.83
CA SER A 322 0.42 -33.27 19.20
C SER A 322 -0.08 -32.13 20.11
N PRO A 323 -0.64 -32.42 21.30
CA PRO A 323 -0.85 -33.75 21.87
C PRO A 323 -2.12 -34.43 21.34
N GLN A 324 -2.01 -35.71 20.94
CA GLN A 324 -3.15 -36.53 20.56
C GLN A 324 -3.71 -37.25 21.79
N SER A 325 -5.02 -37.17 22.02
CA SER A 325 -5.65 -37.78 23.20
C SER A 325 -6.73 -38.80 22.84
N TYR A 326 -6.91 -39.79 23.70
CA TYR A 326 -7.87 -40.89 23.59
C TYR A 326 -8.59 -41.12 24.94
N SER A 327 -9.85 -41.53 24.89
CA SER A 327 -10.70 -41.76 26.07
C SER A 327 -11.57 -43.00 25.90
N GLY A 328 -12.11 -43.52 27.01
CA GLY A 328 -12.95 -44.73 26.99
C GLY A 328 -12.17 -46.02 26.73
N LEU A 329 -10.86 -46.02 27.00
CA LEU A 329 -9.98 -47.16 26.80
C LEU A 329 -10.32 -48.28 27.80
N ALA A 330 -10.29 -49.52 27.33
CA ALA A 330 -10.67 -50.68 28.14
C ALA A 330 -9.56 -51.06 29.14
N THR A 331 -9.93 -51.81 30.17
CA THR A 331 -8.94 -52.57 30.98
C THR A 331 -8.27 -53.60 30.07
N GLY A 332 -6.94 -53.54 29.94
CA GLY A 332 -6.20 -54.31 28.94
C GLY A 332 -4.96 -53.58 28.46
N SER A 333 -4.38 -54.06 27.36
CA SER A 333 -3.17 -53.49 26.74
C SER A 333 -3.49 -52.74 25.46
N HIS A 334 -2.75 -51.65 25.21
CA HIS A 334 -2.92 -50.75 24.07
C HIS A 334 -1.56 -50.36 23.46
N ALA A 335 -1.55 -49.93 22.18
CA ALA A 335 -0.39 -49.42 21.47
C ALA A 335 -0.72 -48.19 20.61
N PHE A 336 0.17 -47.21 20.57
CA PHE A 336 0.07 -45.99 19.75
C PHE A 336 1.25 -45.93 18.76
N MET A 337 0.99 -45.46 17.55
CA MET A 337 2.00 -45.28 16.49
C MET A 337 1.84 -43.92 15.81
N VAL A 338 2.95 -43.26 15.45
CA VAL A 338 2.97 -41.98 14.72
C VAL A 338 4.09 -41.89 13.69
N THR A 339 3.79 -41.35 12.51
CA THR A 339 4.74 -40.97 11.44
C THR A 339 4.64 -39.48 11.14
N ALA A 340 5.75 -38.83 10.77
CA ALA A 340 5.81 -37.44 10.34
C ALA A 340 6.07 -37.35 8.83
N THR A 341 5.48 -36.36 8.14
CA THR A 341 5.77 -36.04 6.72
C THR A 341 6.24 -34.59 6.63
N ASP A 342 7.40 -34.33 6.04
CA ASP A 342 7.96 -32.98 5.89
C ASP A 342 7.37 -32.18 4.71
N LEU A 343 7.77 -30.91 4.61
CA LEU A 343 7.32 -29.98 3.56
C LEU A 343 7.81 -30.33 2.14
N ALA A 344 8.82 -31.20 2.01
CA ALA A 344 9.27 -31.74 0.72
C ALA A 344 8.49 -33.01 0.33
N GLY A 345 7.71 -33.59 1.24
CA GLY A 345 6.94 -34.82 1.07
C GLY A 345 7.66 -36.09 1.54
N ASN A 346 8.77 -35.98 2.29
CA ASN A 346 9.46 -37.15 2.85
C ASN A 346 8.76 -37.63 4.13
N VAL A 347 8.56 -38.95 4.25
CA VAL A 347 7.87 -39.59 5.38
C VAL A 347 8.88 -40.25 6.32
N SER A 348 8.69 -40.11 7.64
CA SER A 348 9.53 -40.73 8.66
C SER A 348 9.29 -42.24 8.79
N ALA A 349 10.23 -42.93 9.43
CA ALA A 349 9.92 -44.19 10.09
C ALA A 349 8.88 -43.96 11.22
N PRO A 350 8.04 -44.96 11.56
CA PRO A 350 7.07 -44.85 12.64
C PRO A 350 7.74 -44.89 14.03
N ALA A 351 7.33 -44.00 14.92
CA ALA A 351 7.55 -44.12 16.36
C ALA A 351 6.36 -44.81 17.01
N SER A 352 6.56 -45.62 18.06
CA SER A 352 5.47 -46.34 18.74
C SER A 352 5.69 -46.52 20.25
N PHE A 353 4.59 -46.74 20.99
CA PHE A 353 4.57 -46.93 22.45
C PHE A 353 3.40 -47.84 22.87
N ALA A 354 3.56 -48.65 23.93
CA ALA A 354 2.51 -49.57 24.42
C ALA A 354 2.35 -49.53 25.96
N TRP A 355 1.10 -49.71 26.45
CA TRP A 355 0.75 -49.64 27.89
C TRP A 355 -0.40 -50.57 28.32
N THR A 356 -0.73 -50.59 29.63
CA THR A 356 -1.77 -51.45 30.25
C THR A 356 -2.60 -50.70 31.32
N ILE A 357 -3.90 -51.02 31.45
CA ILE A 357 -4.88 -50.35 32.37
C ILE A 357 -5.51 -51.33 33.41
N THR A 358 -5.64 -50.95 34.70
CA THR A 358 -6.23 -51.77 35.82
C THR A 358 -6.95 -50.97 36.94
N ILE A 359 -8.05 -51.46 37.56
CA ILE A 359 -8.87 -50.73 38.59
C ILE A 359 -9.36 -51.65 39.75
N ALA A 360 -9.58 -51.11 40.97
CA ALA A 360 -10.13 -51.80 42.17
C ALA A 360 -11.25 -50.97 42.89
N ALA A 361 -12.04 -51.59 43.81
CA ALA A 361 -13.32 -51.04 44.34
C ALA A 361 -13.19 -50.10 45.59
N GLY A 362 -14.14 -49.15 45.77
CA GLY A 362 -14.00 -48.03 46.73
C GLY A 362 -15.24 -47.60 47.57
N GLY A 363 -15.14 -46.41 48.20
CA GLY A 363 -16.05 -45.81 49.19
C GLY A 363 -16.19 -44.28 49.05
N LEU A 364 -16.68 -43.55 50.07
CA LEU A 364 -16.67 -42.07 50.04
C LEU A 364 -15.24 -41.57 50.29
N VAL A 365 -14.58 -41.07 49.24
CA VAL A 365 -13.17 -40.65 49.25
C VAL A 365 -13.05 -39.17 48.91
N ILE A 366 -11.98 -38.51 49.38
CA ILE A 366 -11.68 -37.13 49.00
C ILE A 366 -11.20 -37.14 47.53
N SER A 367 -12.06 -36.70 46.61
CA SER A 367 -11.75 -36.60 45.17
C SER A 367 -11.04 -35.29 44.82
N THR A 368 -11.19 -34.26 45.64
CA THR A 368 -10.44 -33.02 45.55
C THR A 368 -10.00 -32.64 46.96
N PRO A 369 -8.69 -32.72 47.29
CA PRO A 369 -8.16 -32.39 48.61
C PRO A 369 -8.64 -31.04 49.13
N LEU A 370 -8.66 -30.88 50.45
CA LEU A 370 -8.90 -29.56 51.06
C LEU A 370 -7.82 -28.60 50.55
N THR A 371 -8.23 -27.59 49.78
CA THR A 371 -7.39 -26.47 49.39
C THR A 371 -7.83 -25.24 50.18
N LEU A 372 -6.88 -24.59 50.85
CA LEU A 372 -7.07 -23.26 51.42
C LEU A 372 -6.62 -22.21 50.38
N ASP A 373 -7.35 -21.11 50.23
CA ASP A 373 -6.99 -20.00 49.33
C ASP A 373 -5.71 -19.26 49.77
N LYS A 374 -5.33 -19.43 51.04
CA LYS A 374 -4.11 -18.90 51.67
C LYS A 374 -3.53 -19.89 52.67
N THR A 375 -2.21 -19.94 52.78
CA THR A 375 -1.50 -20.70 53.85
C THR A 375 -0.88 -19.78 54.90
N ASN A 376 -0.93 -18.46 54.71
CA ASN A 376 -0.64 -17.44 55.70
C ASN A 376 -1.77 -16.41 55.69
N VAL A 377 -2.27 -16.02 56.87
CA VAL A 377 -3.35 -15.04 57.05
C VAL A 377 -3.01 -14.05 58.14
N VAL A 378 -3.40 -12.79 57.97
CA VAL A 378 -3.23 -11.71 58.96
C VAL A 378 -4.60 -11.17 59.41
N ALA A 379 -4.63 -10.34 60.45
CA ALA A 379 -5.86 -9.70 60.90
C ALA A 379 -6.51 -8.86 59.76
N GLY A 380 -7.77 -9.16 59.44
CA GLY A 380 -8.50 -8.59 58.30
C GLY A 380 -8.64 -9.54 57.10
N ASP A 381 -7.84 -10.61 57.02
CA ASP A 381 -8.00 -11.62 55.98
C ASP A 381 -9.26 -12.48 56.19
N THR A 382 -9.82 -12.95 55.09
CA THR A 382 -10.72 -14.11 55.07
C THR A 382 -9.99 -15.28 54.43
N LEU A 383 -9.91 -16.40 55.17
CA LEU A 383 -9.47 -17.70 54.69
C LEU A 383 -10.66 -18.43 54.08
N ARG A 384 -10.49 -19.04 52.91
CA ARG A 384 -11.50 -19.90 52.26
C ARG A 384 -10.93 -21.29 52.07
N GLY A 385 -11.70 -22.30 52.45
CA GLY A 385 -11.38 -23.71 52.23
C GLY A 385 -12.40 -24.34 51.30
N THR A 386 -11.94 -25.11 50.31
CA THR A 386 -12.81 -25.94 49.47
C THR A 386 -12.33 -27.38 49.48
N VAL A 387 -13.25 -28.33 49.62
CA VAL A 387 -13.00 -29.78 49.55
C VAL A 387 -14.13 -30.47 48.80
N THR A 388 -13.81 -31.53 48.06
CA THR A 388 -14.81 -32.38 47.41
C THR A 388 -14.58 -33.84 47.78
N TYR A 389 -15.65 -34.51 48.17
CA TYR A 389 -15.70 -35.96 48.30
C TYR A 389 -16.46 -36.58 47.13
N GLN A 390 -16.07 -37.78 46.69
CA GLN A 390 -16.79 -38.59 45.71
C GLN A 390 -17.15 -39.95 46.30
N ASN A 391 -18.38 -40.40 46.08
CA ASN A 391 -18.77 -41.77 46.38
C ASN A 391 -18.25 -42.71 45.29
N THR A 392 -17.17 -43.43 45.57
CA THR A 392 -16.57 -44.44 44.68
C THR A 392 -17.08 -45.87 44.96
N SER A 393 -18.13 -46.02 45.77
CA SER A 393 -18.83 -47.29 45.96
C SER A 393 -19.99 -47.47 44.98
N SER A 394 -20.51 -48.69 44.88
CA SER A 394 -21.69 -49.04 44.08
C SER A 394 -23.03 -48.68 44.75
N SER A 395 -23.03 -48.13 45.96
CA SER A 395 -24.25 -47.87 46.77
C SER A 395 -24.33 -46.40 47.20
N PRO A 396 -25.52 -45.78 47.32
CA PRO A 396 -25.63 -44.44 47.89
C PRO A 396 -25.12 -44.40 49.35
N ILE A 397 -24.43 -43.33 49.75
CA ILE A 397 -23.94 -43.15 51.13
C ILE A 397 -24.58 -41.90 51.74
N SER A 398 -25.18 -42.04 52.93
CA SER A 398 -25.78 -40.94 53.67
C SER A 398 -24.80 -40.35 54.69
N VAL A 399 -24.66 -39.03 54.69
CA VAL A 399 -23.86 -38.25 55.64
C VAL A 399 -24.77 -37.30 56.41
N GLN A 400 -24.48 -37.07 57.70
CA GLN A 400 -25.23 -36.16 58.57
C GLN A 400 -24.69 -34.72 58.52
N ALA A 401 -23.38 -34.55 58.32
CA ALA A 401 -22.74 -33.25 58.16
C ALA A 401 -21.44 -33.36 57.35
N VAL A 402 -21.06 -32.29 56.67
CA VAL A 402 -19.68 -32.08 56.16
C VAL A 402 -19.19 -30.73 56.63
N ILE A 403 -17.97 -30.67 57.18
CA ILE A 403 -17.38 -29.51 57.85
C ILE A 403 -15.91 -29.37 57.42
N ILE A 404 -15.40 -28.12 57.37
CA ILE A 404 -13.95 -27.85 57.38
C ILE A 404 -13.60 -27.36 58.78
N GLY A 405 -13.05 -28.27 59.58
CA GLY A 405 -12.65 -28.01 60.96
C GLY A 405 -11.41 -27.11 61.00
N GLY A 406 -11.34 -26.19 61.96
CA GLY A 406 -10.21 -25.27 62.17
C GLY A 406 -9.68 -25.34 63.59
N ARG A 407 -8.35 -25.45 63.75
CA ARG A 407 -7.69 -25.62 65.05
C ARG A 407 -6.53 -24.63 65.23
N PRO A 408 -6.51 -23.87 66.35
CA PRO A 408 -5.42 -22.96 66.69
C PRO A 408 -4.21 -23.70 67.27
N PRO A 409 -3.08 -23.03 67.51
CA PRO A 409 -1.93 -23.58 68.22
C PRO A 409 -2.36 -24.29 69.52
N GLY A 410 -2.01 -25.58 69.64
CA GLY A 410 -2.35 -26.43 70.79
C GLY A 410 -3.74 -27.07 70.76
N GLY A 411 -4.60 -26.76 69.78
CA GLY A 411 -5.90 -27.42 69.61
C GLY A 411 -5.79 -28.85 69.07
N THR A 412 -6.75 -29.71 69.41
CA THR A 412 -6.89 -31.09 68.90
C THR A 412 -8.27 -31.33 68.29
N ASN A 413 -8.41 -32.36 67.44
CA ASN A 413 -9.67 -32.62 66.72
C ASN A 413 -10.88 -32.77 67.65
N GLY A 414 -10.73 -33.45 68.79
CA GLY A 414 -11.85 -33.83 69.69
C GLY A 414 -12.00 -33.06 71.01
N ALA A 415 -11.11 -32.10 71.35
CA ALA A 415 -11.16 -31.39 72.64
C ALA A 415 -11.42 -29.87 72.55
N GLY A 416 -11.41 -29.31 71.34
CA GLY A 416 -11.51 -27.86 71.13
C GLY A 416 -10.27 -27.07 71.60
N PRO A 417 -10.31 -25.73 71.58
CA PRO A 417 -11.41 -24.89 71.06
C PRO A 417 -11.58 -25.03 69.53
N TYR A 418 -12.83 -24.90 69.08
CA TYR A 418 -13.26 -25.12 67.69
C TYR A 418 -13.38 -23.78 66.95
N TYR A 419 -12.68 -23.63 65.84
CA TYR A 419 -12.64 -22.42 65.01
C TYR A 419 -12.94 -22.76 63.54
N ASP A 420 -14.00 -23.54 63.36
CA ASP A 420 -14.36 -24.15 62.09
C ASP A 420 -14.86 -23.12 61.06
N LEU A 421 -14.69 -23.41 59.77
CA LEU A 421 -15.11 -22.54 58.67
C LEU A 421 -16.61 -22.70 58.40
N THR A 422 -17.28 -21.64 57.92
CA THR A 422 -18.72 -21.64 57.63
C THR A 422 -19.02 -21.23 56.17
N PRO A 423 -20.12 -21.72 55.55
CA PRO A 423 -21.14 -22.63 56.09
C PRO A 423 -20.66 -24.07 56.25
N THR A 424 -21.50 -24.92 56.84
CA THR A 424 -21.37 -26.40 56.83
C THR A 424 -22.46 -26.99 55.93
N LEU A 425 -22.26 -28.22 55.42
CA LEU A 425 -23.32 -28.93 54.71
C LEU A 425 -24.14 -29.78 55.69
N ALA A 426 -25.46 -29.65 55.60
CA ALA A 426 -26.42 -30.47 56.35
C ALA A 426 -26.58 -31.89 55.75
N ALA A 427 -27.35 -32.72 56.45
CA ALA A 427 -27.54 -34.13 56.12
C ALA A 427 -28.06 -34.36 54.70
N GLN A 428 -27.41 -35.26 53.97
CA GLN A 428 -27.71 -35.58 52.57
C GLN A 428 -27.25 -37.00 52.20
N THR A 429 -27.73 -37.51 51.07
CA THR A 429 -27.31 -38.81 50.52
C THR A 429 -26.61 -38.61 49.19
N VAL A 430 -25.39 -39.14 49.07
CA VAL A 430 -24.52 -39.02 47.89
C VAL A 430 -24.64 -40.30 47.05
N PRO A 431 -25.22 -40.26 45.83
CA PRO A 431 -25.33 -41.43 44.95
C PRO A 431 -23.97 -42.00 44.49
N PRO A 432 -23.92 -43.26 44.00
CA PRO A 432 -22.73 -43.83 43.36
C PRO A 432 -22.15 -42.92 42.27
N GLY A 433 -20.84 -42.73 42.27
CA GLY A 433 -20.11 -41.86 41.33
C GLY A 433 -20.28 -40.35 41.56
N ALA A 434 -21.27 -39.92 42.35
CA ALA A 434 -21.56 -38.51 42.60
C ALA A 434 -20.58 -37.88 43.59
N THR A 435 -20.45 -36.55 43.49
CA THR A 435 -19.60 -35.72 44.34
C THR A 435 -20.41 -34.83 45.28
N VAL A 436 -19.83 -34.50 46.43
CA VAL A 436 -20.30 -33.44 47.35
C VAL A 436 -19.14 -32.48 47.63
N THR A 437 -19.34 -31.20 47.31
CA THR A 437 -18.33 -30.14 47.49
C THR A 437 -18.77 -29.18 48.59
N LEU A 438 -17.90 -28.96 49.57
CA LEU A 438 -18.04 -27.92 50.58
C LEU A 438 -17.04 -26.80 50.29
N ALA A 439 -17.54 -25.58 50.10
CA ALA A 439 -16.76 -24.36 50.14
C ALA A 439 -17.19 -23.56 51.39
N ALA A 440 -16.23 -23.29 52.27
CA ALA A 440 -16.44 -22.59 53.54
C ALA A 440 -15.39 -21.50 53.75
N SER A 441 -15.63 -20.57 54.66
CA SER A 441 -14.72 -19.46 54.95
C SER A 441 -14.73 -19.03 56.41
N ARG A 442 -13.67 -18.32 56.81
CA ARG A 442 -13.56 -17.69 58.13
C ARG A 442 -12.75 -16.39 58.01
N ALA A 443 -13.28 -15.30 58.56
CA ALA A 443 -12.55 -14.06 58.75
C ALA A 443 -11.66 -14.14 60.00
N PHE A 444 -10.43 -13.65 59.89
CA PHE A 444 -9.46 -13.57 60.99
C PHE A 444 -9.34 -12.13 61.48
N THR A 445 -9.25 -11.98 62.80
CA THR A 445 -9.27 -10.71 63.52
C THR A 445 -7.99 -10.53 64.33
N ALA A 446 -7.77 -9.34 64.89
CA ALA A 446 -6.65 -9.11 65.81
C ALA A 446 -6.76 -9.87 67.15
N GLY A 447 -7.91 -10.51 67.44
CA GLY A 447 -8.10 -11.38 68.60
C GLY A 447 -7.80 -12.86 68.36
N ASP A 448 -7.44 -13.24 67.13
CA ASP A 448 -7.09 -14.63 66.79
C ASP A 448 -5.65 -14.97 67.22
N PRO A 449 -5.42 -16.12 67.89
CA PRO A 449 -4.06 -16.57 68.24
C PRO A 449 -3.12 -16.63 67.03
N THR A 450 -1.97 -15.97 67.12
CA THR A 450 -0.91 -16.07 66.10
C THR A 450 -0.13 -17.38 66.24
N GLY A 451 0.51 -17.83 65.16
CA GLY A 451 1.28 -19.08 65.09
C GLY A 451 0.69 -20.12 64.14
N SER A 452 1.07 -21.39 64.33
CA SER A 452 0.68 -22.49 63.44
C SER A 452 -0.71 -23.04 63.76
N TRP A 453 -1.61 -22.93 62.79
CA TRP A 453 -2.94 -23.52 62.79
C TRP A 453 -2.99 -24.71 61.83
N TYR A 454 -4.06 -25.49 61.92
CA TYR A 454 -4.42 -26.44 60.87
C TYR A 454 -5.92 -26.47 60.64
N ALA A 455 -6.30 -26.73 59.39
CA ALA A 455 -7.66 -27.02 58.98
C ALA A 455 -7.75 -28.43 58.41
N PHE A 456 -8.86 -29.12 58.59
CA PHE A 456 -9.08 -30.46 58.02
C PHE A 456 -10.52 -30.60 57.57
N ALA A 457 -10.73 -31.34 56.48
CA ALA A 457 -12.07 -31.71 56.07
C ALA A 457 -12.55 -32.89 56.92
N THR A 458 -13.81 -32.90 57.33
CA THR A 458 -14.39 -34.03 58.08
C THR A 458 -15.86 -34.17 57.74
N TYR A 459 -16.37 -35.41 57.81
CA TYR A 459 -17.80 -35.68 57.64
C TYR A 459 -18.30 -36.63 58.72
N GLN A 460 -19.58 -36.47 59.07
CA GLN A 460 -20.26 -37.39 59.97
C GLN A 460 -21.11 -38.37 59.16
N ASP A 461 -20.93 -39.67 59.38
CA ASP A 461 -21.73 -40.70 58.72
C ASP A 461 -23.14 -40.84 59.33
N ALA A 462 -23.99 -41.67 58.71
CA ALA A 462 -25.34 -41.96 59.21
C ALA A 462 -25.38 -42.66 60.60
N GLY A 463 -24.26 -43.25 61.06
CA GLY A 463 -24.12 -43.81 62.41
C GLY A 463 -23.73 -42.78 63.47
N GLY A 464 -23.34 -41.57 63.04
CA GLY A 464 -22.91 -40.48 63.91
C GLY A 464 -21.39 -40.45 64.15
N ALA A 465 -20.61 -41.32 63.50
CA ALA A 465 -19.16 -41.32 63.59
C ALA A 465 -18.55 -40.27 62.65
N TRP A 466 -17.49 -39.60 63.13
CA TRP A 466 -16.74 -38.61 62.35
C TRP A 466 -15.56 -39.25 61.63
N HIS A 467 -15.38 -38.86 60.37
CA HIS A 467 -14.35 -39.34 59.46
C HIS A 467 -13.47 -38.16 59.05
N ASP A 468 -12.35 -38.00 59.76
CA ASP A 468 -11.40 -36.91 59.54
C ASP A 468 -10.49 -37.19 58.33
N GLY A 469 -10.43 -36.22 57.42
CA GLY A 469 -9.46 -36.17 56.34
C GLY A 469 -8.11 -35.57 56.78
N PRO A 470 -7.11 -35.53 55.88
CA PRO A 470 -5.79 -34.97 56.18
C PRO A 470 -5.84 -33.48 56.57
N SER A 471 -5.01 -33.11 57.54
CA SER A 471 -4.83 -31.72 57.96
C SER A 471 -3.96 -30.92 56.99
N VAL A 472 -4.39 -29.69 56.72
CA VAL A 472 -3.68 -28.64 55.97
C VAL A 472 -3.26 -27.56 56.96
N ASN A 473 -1.96 -27.39 57.15
CA ASN A 473 -1.41 -26.38 58.04
C ASN A 473 -1.46 -24.98 57.39
N PHE A 474 -1.72 -23.95 58.20
CA PHE A 474 -1.59 -22.54 57.81
C PHE A 474 -1.11 -21.70 58.99
N THR A 475 -0.55 -20.52 58.74
CA THR A 475 -0.05 -19.63 59.82
C THR A 475 -0.94 -18.40 59.96
N VAL A 476 -1.25 -18.02 61.20
CA VAL A 476 -1.78 -16.68 61.51
C VAL A 476 -0.61 -15.79 61.91
N ALA A 477 -0.34 -14.74 61.13
CA ALA A 477 0.86 -13.91 61.22
C ALA A 477 0.54 -12.44 61.52
N ALA A 478 1.57 -11.67 61.90
CA ALA A 478 1.52 -10.21 61.92
C ALA A 478 1.88 -9.64 60.53
N PRO A 479 1.40 -8.45 60.13
CA PRO A 479 1.75 -7.84 58.85
C PRO A 479 3.25 -7.51 58.74
N ALA A 480 3.88 -7.78 57.59
CA ALA A 480 5.32 -7.58 57.37
C ALA A 480 5.64 -6.98 55.98
N GLY A 481 6.66 -6.10 55.93
CA GLY A 481 7.30 -5.63 54.69
C GLY A 481 8.39 -6.61 54.19
N GLY A 482 9.02 -6.32 53.04
CA GLY A 482 9.97 -7.24 52.38
C GLY A 482 10.88 -6.59 51.32
N LEU A 483 11.59 -7.41 50.53
CA LEU A 483 12.32 -6.92 49.35
C LEU A 483 11.33 -6.54 48.24
N VAL A 484 11.37 -5.28 47.80
CA VAL A 484 10.57 -4.77 46.68
C VAL A 484 11.46 -4.23 45.58
N ILE A 485 11.01 -4.30 44.33
CA ILE A 485 11.68 -3.65 43.20
C ILE A 485 11.42 -2.14 43.31
N SER A 486 12.47 -1.35 43.53
CA SER A 486 12.42 0.11 43.67
C SER A 486 12.89 0.87 42.43
N SER A 487 13.66 0.21 41.55
CA SER A 487 13.78 0.59 40.15
C SER A 487 13.57 -0.66 39.29
N PRO A 488 12.60 -0.67 38.35
CA PRO A 488 12.33 -1.83 37.51
C PRO A 488 13.55 -2.22 36.67
N LEU A 489 13.55 -3.48 36.22
CA LEU A 489 14.52 -3.93 35.22
C LEU A 489 14.39 -3.06 33.97
N THR A 490 15.52 -2.60 33.47
CA THR A 490 15.68 -1.89 32.19
C THR A 490 16.74 -2.60 31.36
N LEU A 491 16.63 -2.54 30.02
CA LEU A 491 17.66 -3.02 29.09
C LEU A 491 18.16 -1.85 28.24
N ASP A 492 19.42 -1.89 27.79
CA ASP A 492 19.99 -0.91 26.85
C ASP A 492 19.51 -1.10 25.40
N LYS A 493 19.09 -2.33 25.05
CA LYS A 493 18.52 -2.74 23.76
C LYS A 493 17.41 -3.78 23.95
N LEU A 494 16.49 -3.84 22.99
CA LEU A 494 15.44 -4.87 22.91
C LEU A 494 15.56 -5.74 21.65
N SER A 495 16.59 -5.51 20.83
CA SER A 495 17.07 -6.42 19.80
C SER A 495 18.52 -6.82 20.09
N ALA A 496 18.83 -8.11 19.93
CA ALA A 496 20.19 -8.64 19.98
C ALA A 496 20.51 -9.39 18.68
N LEU A 497 21.43 -8.83 17.91
CA LEU A 497 21.99 -9.45 16.72
C LEU A 497 23.19 -10.34 17.09
N VAL A 498 23.68 -11.11 16.13
CA VAL A 498 24.94 -11.87 16.30
C VAL A 498 26.10 -10.88 16.47
N GLY A 499 26.78 -10.94 17.62
CA GLY A 499 27.85 -10.04 18.00
C GLY A 499 27.41 -8.88 18.92
N ASP A 500 26.10 -8.66 19.12
CA ASP A 500 25.62 -7.65 20.06
C ASP A 500 25.92 -8.05 21.51
N THR A 501 26.17 -7.04 22.34
CA THR A 501 26.02 -7.15 23.78
C THR A 501 24.79 -6.33 24.21
N VAL A 502 23.97 -6.94 25.07
CA VAL A 502 22.83 -6.31 25.75
C VAL A 502 23.13 -6.25 27.24
N SER A 503 22.78 -5.13 27.88
CA SER A 503 23.01 -4.85 29.31
C SER A 503 21.68 -4.54 29.99
N GLY A 504 21.44 -5.13 31.15
CA GLY A 504 20.28 -4.85 31.97
C GLY A 504 20.64 -4.27 33.33
N THR A 505 19.77 -3.45 33.92
CA THR A 505 19.92 -2.89 35.28
C THR A 505 18.61 -2.92 36.05
N VAL A 506 18.65 -3.31 37.33
CA VAL A 506 17.50 -3.39 38.26
C VAL A 506 17.91 -2.97 39.68
N THR A 507 17.00 -2.38 40.46
CA THR A 507 17.22 -2.03 41.89
C THR A 507 16.13 -2.59 42.79
N TYR A 508 16.53 -3.20 43.90
CA TYR A 508 15.66 -3.64 44.99
C TYR A 508 15.86 -2.78 46.25
N THR A 509 14.82 -2.60 47.07
CA THR A 509 14.85 -1.99 48.41
C THR A 509 14.28 -2.97 49.44
N ASN A 510 14.91 -3.07 50.61
CA ASN A 510 14.31 -3.76 51.76
C ASN A 510 13.34 -2.81 52.50
N THR A 511 12.03 -3.08 52.42
CA THR A 511 10.97 -2.33 53.15
C THR A 511 10.57 -2.98 54.47
N SER A 512 11.18 -4.11 54.84
CA SER A 512 10.93 -4.76 56.13
C SER A 512 11.67 -4.06 57.26
N ALA A 513 11.23 -4.28 58.51
CA ALA A 513 11.90 -3.79 59.71
C ALA A 513 13.14 -4.64 60.11
N SER A 514 13.59 -5.59 59.28
CA SER A 514 14.69 -6.50 59.58
C SER A 514 15.65 -6.65 58.39
N PRO A 515 16.92 -7.03 58.60
CA PRO A 515 17.83 -7.29 57.48
C PRO A 515 17.37 -8.52 56.68
N ILE A 516 17.48 -8.47 55.35
CA ILE A 516 17.12 -9.59 54.46
C ILE A 516 18.39 -10.11 53.78
N ALA A 517 18.66 -11.41 53.92
CA ALA A 517 19.75 -12.08 53.22
C ALA A 517 19.32 -12.57 51.83
N ILE A 518 20.15 -12.28 50.84
CA ILE A 518 20.01 -12.68 49.43
C ILE A 518 21.19 -13.60 49.14
N GLN A 519 20.96 -14.83 48.68
CA GLN A 519 22.03 -15.76 48.30
C GLN A 519 22.61 -15.42 46.91
N GLN A 520 21.76 -15.04 45.96
CA GLN A 520 22.15 -14.60 44.63
C GLN A 520 21.11 -13.62 44.08
N LEU A 521 21.53 -12.64 43.29
CA LEU A 521 20.64 -11.85 42.44
C LEU A 521 21.23 -11.84 41.02
N ALA A 522 20.40 -12.13 40.03
CA ALA A 522 20.80 -12.31 38.64
C ALA A 522 19.82 -11.62 37.68
N ILE A 523 20.30 -11.28 36.49
CA ILE A 523 19.46 -11.00 35.33
C ILE A 523 19.49 -12.25 34.44
N VAL A 524 18.31 -12.76 34.14
CA VAL A 524 18.07 -14.10 33.60
C VAL A 524 17.44 -13.98 32.23
N GLY A 525 18.10 -14.51 31.19
CA GLY A 525 17.52 -14.67 29.86
C GLY A 525 16.90 -16.07 29.71
N VAL A 526 15.61 -16.12 29.33
CA VAL A 526 14.89 -17.36 29.02
C VAL A 526 14.59 -17.37 27.52
N PRO A 527 15.32 -18.16 26.71
CA PRO A 527 15.05 -18.30 25.28
C PRO A 527 13.71 -19.00 24.98
N PRO A 528 13.22 -18.95 23.73
CA PRO A 528 12.09 -19.75 23.29
C PRO A 528 12.28 -21.25 23.60
N SER A 529 11.20 -21.90 24.07
CA SER A 529 11.17 -23.33 24.35
C SER A 529 11.52 -24.14 23.08
N PRO A 530 12.35 -25.21 23.15
CA PRO A 530 12.78 -25.93 24.36
C PRO A 530 14.22 -25.62 24.82
N ALA A 531 14.70 -24.37 24.67
CA ALA A 531 16.07 -24.02 25.08
C ALA A 531 16.21 -23.74 26.59
N ALA A 532 17.42 -23.99 27.12
CA ALA A 532 17.74 -23.79 28.53
C ALA A 532 17.97 -22.31 28.89
N GLN A 533 17.81 -21.97 30.17
CA GLN A 533 18.03 -20.62 30.71
C GLN A 533 19.50 -20.17 30.55
N LEU A 534 19.71 -18.91 30.15
CA LEU A 534 21.01 -18.31 29.86
C LEU A 534 21.12 -16.93 30.54
N ASN A 535 21.86 -16.88 31.64
CA ASN A 535 21.99 -15.68 32.49
C ASN A 535 22.92 -14.62 31.91
N PHE A 536 22.71 -13.36 32.34
CA PHE A 536 23.61 -12.23 32.12
C PHE A 536 24.67 -12.18 33.23
N ALA A 537 25.83 -11.58 32.96
CA ALA A 537 26.96 -11.54 33.88
C ALA A 537 27.42 -10.08 34.17
N PRO A 538 27.88 -9.75 35.38
CA PRO A 538 27.97 -10.63 36.56
C PRO A 538 26.60 -10.90 37.21
N THR A 539 26.52 -11.93 38.05
CA THR A 539 25.45 -12.05 39.04
C THR A 539 25.95 -11.51 40.39
N GLN A 540 25.08 -10.85 41.15
CA GLN A 540 25.39 -10.43 42.51
C GLN A 540 25.46 -11.67 43.43
N ALA A 541 26.59 -11.85 44.09
CA ALA A 541 26.82 -12.90 45.08
C ALA A 541 26.16 -12.59 46.43
N ALA A 542 26.16 -13.56 47.34
CA ALA A 542 25.45 -13.50 48.61
C ALA A 542 25.73 -12.22 49.43
N THR A 543 24.67 -11.58 49.92
CA THR A 543 24.72 -10.30 50.65
C THR A 543 23.54 -10.17 51.62
N THR A 544 23.60 -9.21 52.55
CA THR A 544 22.52 -8.92 53.51
C THR A 544 22.13 -7.46 53.44
N LEU A 545 20.89 -7.20 53.03
CA LEU A 545 20.35 -5.86 52.83
C LEU A 545 19.65 -5.36 54.10
N GLN A 546 20.16 -4.27 54.68
CA GLN A 546 19.60 -3.66 55.89
C GLN A 546 18.22 -3.02 55.62
N PRO A 547 17.37 -2.80 56.65
CA PRO A 547 16.12 -2.05 56.50
C PRO A 547 16.34 -0.70 55.81
N GLY A 548 15.52 -0.40 54.79
CA GLY A 548 15.61 0.82 53.98
C GLY A 548 16.76 0.84 52.95
N ALA A 549 17.70 -0.12 52.98
CA ALA A 549 18.82 -0.15 52.05
C ALA A 549 18.44 -0.67 50.65
N THR A 550 19.18 -0.22 49.64
CA THR A 550 19.02 -0.56 48.23
C THR A 550 20.13 -1.48 47.70
N LEU A 551 19.80 -2.29 46.70
CA LEU A 551 20.74 -3.13 45.94
C LEU A 551 20.47 -2.98 44.45
N THR A 552 21.45 -2.45 43.70
CA THR A 552 21.39 -2.35 42.24
C THR A 552 22.29 -3.42 41.61
N LEU A 553 21.76 -4.16 40.64
CA LEU A 553 22.53 -5.06 39.77
C LEU A 553 22.52 -4.52 38.34
N THR A 554 23.70 -4.39 37.73
CA THR A 554 23.88 -4.24 36.28
C THR A 554 24.62 -5.47 35.76
N ALA A 555 24.09 -6.10 34.71
CA ALA A 555 24.67 -7.30 34.11
C ALA A 555 24.48 -7.31 32.59
N SER A 556 25.41 -7.88 31.84
CA SER A 556 25.43 -7.90 30.37
C SER A 556 25.59 -9.31 29.80
N ARG A 557 25.14 -9.51 28.56
CA ARG A 557 25.32 -10.75 27.80
C ARG A 557 25.64 -10.43 26.34
N ALA A 558 26.70 -11.06 25.82
CA ALA A 558 27.00 -11.08 24.39
C ALA A 558 26.20 -12.20 23.70
N PHE A 559 25.65 -11.93 22.53
CA PHE A 559 24.84 -12.87 21.74
C PHE A 559 25.63 -13.39 20.53
N ALA A 560 25.57 -14.70 20.33
CA ALA A 560 26.32 -15.42 19.29
C ALA A 560 25.37 -16.11 18.29
N SER A 561 25.90 -16.55 17.15
CA SER A 561 25.14 -17.26 16.12
C SER A 561 24.58 -18.62 16.56
N ALA A 562 25.06 -19.16 17.69
CA ALA A 562 24.56 -20.38 18.32
C ALA A 562 23.41 -20.13 19.31
N ASP A 563 23.08 -18.88 19.63
CA ASP A 563 21.98 -18.57 20.53
C ASP A 563 20.62 -18.79 19.85
N PRO A 564 19.61 -19.35 20.56
CA PRO A 564 18.25 -19.50 20.05
C PRO A 564 17.68 -18.18 19.53
N THR A 565 17.17 -18.18 18.30
CA THR A 565 16.47 -17.02 17.73
C THR A 565 15.01 -16.99 18.16
N GLY A 566 14.41 -15.80 18.24
CA GLY A 566 13.03 -15.59 18.71
C GLY A 566 12.93 -14.59 19.85
N PHE A 567 11.76 -14.52 20.49
CA PHE A 567 11.53 -13.70 21.67
C PHE A 567 12.02 -14.39 22.95
N TRP A 568 13.00 -13.77 23.61
CA TRP A 568 13.47 -14.15 24.92
C TRP A 568 12.73 -13.37 26.01
N GLN A 569 12.50 -14.02 27.14
CA GLN A 569 12.03 -13.38 28.36
C GLN A 569 13.23 -13.06 29.26
N VAL A 570 13.51 -11.78 29.47
CA VAL A 570 14.61 -11.31 30.33
C VAL A 570 14.04 -10.75 31.63
N LYS A 571 14.36 -11.36 32.77
CA LYS A 571 13.81 -11.02 34.08
C LYS A 571 14.90 -10.86 35.13
N SER A 572 14.64 -10.12 36.20
CA SER A 572 15.47 -10.16 37.39
C SER A 572 15.01 -11.33 38.28
N SER A 573 15.94 -12.11 38.81
CA SER A 573 15.63 -13.22 39.71
C SER A 573 16.57 -13.15 40.91
N TYR A 574 16.04 -13.28 42.13
CA TYR A 574 16.86 -13.40 43.33
C TYR A 574 16.56 -14.70 44.08
N GLN A 575 17.60 -15.27 44.69
CA GLN A 575 17.49 -16.41 45.56
C GLN A 575 17.53 -15.94 47.02
N ASP A 576 16.51 -16.30 47.79
CA ASP A 576 16.42 -15.93 49.20
C ASP A 576 17.32 -16.79 50.10
N ALA A 577 17.34 -16.47 51.40
CA ALA A 577 18.11 -17.19 52.41
C ALA A 577 17.75 -18.69 52.53
N ALA A 578 16.55 -19.11 52.10
CA ALA A 578 16.11 -20.51 52.10
C ALA A 578 16.45 -21.24 50.78
N GLY A 579 17.06 -20.55 49.80
CA GLY A 579 17.38 -21.11 48.49
C GLY A 579 16.23 -21.01 47.47
N THR A 580 15.13 -20.33 47.80
CA THR A 580 13.97 -20.17 46.90
C THR A 580 14.22 -19.04 45.91
N TRP A 581 13.93 -19.26 44.63
CA TRP A 581 14.00 -18.23 43.60
C TRP A 581 12.71 -17.42 43.53
N HIS A 582 12.88 -16.09 43.47
CA HIS A 582 11.83 -15.09 43.34
C HIS A 582 12.09 -14.29 42.06
N ASP A 583 11.15 -14.39 41.11
CA ASP A 583 11.23 -13.68 39.83
C ASP A 583 10.54 -12.31 39.92
N GLY A 584 11.21 -11.28 39.39
CA GLY A 584 10.60 -10.01 39.02
C GLY A 584 9.89 -10.08 37.65
N PRO A 585 9.21 -9.00 37.24
CA PRO A 585 8.60 -8.90 35.92
C PRO A 585 9.62 -9.15 34.78
N GLY A 586 9.19 -9.88 33.76
CA GLY A 586 9.96 -10.11 32.55
C GLY A 586 9.79 -9.01 31.51
N LEU A 587 10.85 -8.77 30.73
CA LEU A 587 10.88 -7.95 29.53
C LEU A 587 11.09 -8.84 28.30
N ASN A 588 10.51 -8.48 27.17
CA ASN A 588 10.79 -9.15 25.90
C ASN A 588 12.10 -8.63 25.28
N LEU A 589 12.97 -9.55 24.86
CA LEU A 589 14.17 -9.28 24.07
C LEU A 589 14.10 -10.08 22.77
N SER A 590 14.11 -9.41 21.62
CA SER A 590 14.15 -10.03 20.31
C SER A 590 15.58 -10.49 19.99
N VAL A 591 15.78 -11.77 19.70
CA VAL A 591 17.13 -12.34 19.46
C VAL A 591 17.20 -13.03 18.11
N GLY A 592 18.32 -12.86 17.42
CA GLY A 592 18.63 -13.53 16.16
C GLY A 592 19.02 -12.55 15.07
N PRO A 593 19.28 -13.01 13.84
CA PRO A 593 19.63 -12.11 12.76
C PRO A 593 18.52 -11.09 12.53
N LEU A 594 18.90 -9.92 12.03
CA LEU A 594 18.04 -9.22 11.06
C LEU A 594 17.98 -10.11 9.82
N ALA A 595 17.21 -11.19 9.89
CA ALA A 595 16.49 -11.63 8.72
C ALA A 595 15.77 -10.36 8.26
N ALA A 596 16.11 -9.86 7.06
CA ALA A 596 15.43 -8.69 6.53
C ALA A 596 13.94 -8.96 6.70
N SER A 597 13.25 -8.15 7.52
CA SER A 597 11.79 -8.16 7.57
C SER A 597 11.40 -8.12 6.12
N SER A 598 10.77 -9.18 5.63
CA SER A 598 10.57 -9.32 4.20
C SER A 598 9.90 -8.04 3.76
N ARG A 599 10.48 -7.38 2.75
CA ARG A 599 9.90 -6.17 2.16
C ARG A 599 9.70 -5.01 3.16
N LEU A 600 10.74 -4.20 3.39
CA LEU A 600 10.56 -2.84 3.91
C LEU A 600 9.79 -1.97 2.90
N GLY A 601 8.99 -1.03 3.40
CA GLY A 601 8.31 -0.01 2.60
C GLY A 601 8.07 1.29 3.36
N ALA A 602 7.42 2.24 2.70
CA ALA A 602 7.03 3.52 3.28
C ALA A 602 5.74 4.05 2.62
N ASN A 603 4.96 4.90 3.32
CA ASN A 603 3.96 5.70 2.61
C ASN A 603 4.65 6.79 1.76
N VAL A 604 4.07 7.02 0.58
CA VAL A 604 4.26 8.18 -0.27
C VAL A 604 3.23 9.22 0.15
N MET A 605 3.74 10.37 0.58
CA MET A 605 2.93 11.48 1.10
C MET A 605 2.03 12.12 0.04
N VAL A 606 1.16 13.02 0.52
CA VAL A 606 0.24 13.82 -0.27
C VAL A 606 0.97 14.69 -1.29
N VAL A 607 0.35 14.87 -2.46
CA VAL A 607 0.89 15.68 -3.55
C VAL A 607 0.52 17.14 -3.33
N THR A 608 1.44 17.96 -2.78
CA THR A 608 1.22 19.40 -2.54
C THR A 608 2.42 20.27 -2.90
N ASP A 609 2.19 21.58 -2.99
CA ASP A 609 3.15 22.65 -3.26
C ASP A 609 4.11 22.95 -2.09
N TRP A 610 3.79 22.47 -0.88
CA TRP A 610 4.60 22.67 0.33
C TRP A 610 5.30 21.39 0.84
N ASP A 611 5.02 20.22 0.24
CA ASP A 611 5.71 18.97 0.58
C ASP A 611 7.22 19.06 0.22
N PRO A 612 8.17 18.85 1.14
CA PRO A 612 9.60 18.94 0.85
C PRO A 612 10.13 17.81 -0.06
N THR A 613 9.36 16.74 -0.28
CA THR A 613 9.77 15.61 -1.12
C THR A 613 9.73 15.91 -2.61
N GLN A 614 8.77 16.74 -3.06
CA GLN A 614 8.73 17.30 -4.41
C GLN A 614 8.91 16.20 -5.50
N LEU A 615 8.13 15.12 -5.37
CA LEU A 615 8.27 13.87 -6.11
C LEU A 615 8.24 13.98 -7.64
N PHE A 616 7.49 14.93 -8.22
CA PHE A 616 7.33 15.06 -9.67
C PHE A 616 8.43 15.95 -10.27
N ALA A 617 9.08 15.48 -11.34
CA ALA A 617 10.07 16.24 -12.10
C ALA A 617 9.43 17.41 -12.87
N ASP A 618 8.16 17.32 -13.24
CA ASP A 618 7.35 18.47 -13.65
C ASP A 618 6.69 19.10 -12.41
N ALA A 619 7.18 20.28 -12.02
CA ALA A 619 6.73 20.97 -10.82
C ALA A 619 5.25 21.36 -10.87
N MET A 620 4.66 21.54 -12.06
CA MET A 620 3.23 21.89 -12.20
C MET A 620 2.30 20.79 -11.69
N LYS A 621 2.75 19.52 -11.66
CA LYS A 621 1.96 18.41 -11.09
C LYS A 621 1.78 18.51 -9.58
N GLN A 622 2.57 19.34 -8.89
CA GLN A 622 2.46 19.63 -7.46
C GLN A 622 2.04 21.08 -7.17
N ALA A 623 1.73 21.87 -8.20
CA ALA A 623 1.28 23.24 -8.01
C ALA A 623 -0.16 23.26 -7.45
N ARG A 624 -0.57 24.38 -6.86
CA ARG A 624 -1.99 24.62 -6.54
C ARG A 624 -2.83 24.77 -7.80
N HIS A 625 -4.14 24.88 -7.61
CA HIS A 625 -5.00 25.37 -8.68
C HIS A 625 -4.60 26.81 -9.06
N PHE A 626 -4.95 27.22 -10.27
CA PHE A 626 -4.66 28.58 -10.75
C PHE A 626 -5.55 29.59 -10.01
N GLY A 627 -4.94 30.65 -9.50
CA GLY A 627 -5.61 31.77 -8.83
C GLY A 627 -5.46 33.09 -9.57
N THR A 628 -6.05 34.14 -9.03
CA THR A 628 -6.04 35.48 -9.63
C THR A 628 -4.61 36.03 -9.71
N VAL A 629 -4.30 36.76 -10.79
CA VAL A 629 -3.02 37.47 -10.95
C VAL A 629 -2.78 38.40 -9.75
N GLY A 630 -1.65 38.23 -9.07
CA GLY A 630 -1.30 38.96 -7.85
C GLY A 630 -1.76 38.30 -6.54
N THR A 631 -2.79 37.44 -6.58
CA THR A 631 -3.33 36.73 -5.39
C THR A 631 -3.56 35.23 -5.70
N PRO A 632 -2.51 34.47 -6.11
CA PRO A 632 -2.68 33.09 -6.56
C PRO A 632 -3.17 32.11 -5.48
N SER A 633 -3.13 32.50 -4.20
CA SER A 633 -3.65 31.72 -3.07
C SER A 633 -5.18 31.69 -2.97
N ASP A 634 -5.90 32.42 -3.83
CA ASP A 634 -7.37 32.36 -3.89
C ASP A 634 -7.91 31.17 -4.70
N GLU A 635 -7.05 30.55 -5.52
CA GLU A 635 -7.38 29.41 -6.41
C GLU A 635 -8.63 29.66 -7.29
N ALA A 636 -8.91 30.95 -7.59
CA ALA A 636 -10.15 31.43 -8.19
C ALA A 636 -10.08 31.80 -9.68
N ALA A 637 -9.00 31.42 -10.39
CA ALA A 637 -8.90 31.72 -11.82
C ALA A 637 -9.97 30.94 -12.62
N PRO A 638 -10.59 31.54 -13.66
CA PRO A 638 -11.43 30.79 -14.59
C PRO A 638 -10.61 29.70 -15.30
N VAL A 639 -11.03 28.44 -15.17
CA VAL A 639 -10.34 27.26 -15.71
C VAL A 639 -11.25 26.39 -16.58
N ASP A 640 -10.65 25.57 -17.44
CA ASP A 640 -11.35 24.51 -18.17
C ASP A 640 -11.56 23.24 -17.33
N ALA A 641 -12.18 22.21 -17.92
CA ALA A 641 -12.50 20.94 -17.23
C ALA A 641 -11.28 20.20 -16.65
N ASN A 642 -10.08 20.46 -17.15
CA ASN A 642 -8.82 19.90 -16.67
C ASN A 642 -8.07 20.86 -15.70
N GLY A 643 -8.65 22.00 -15.36
CA GLY A 643 -8.04 22.98 -14.46
C GLY A 643 -7.03 23.93 -15.13
N TRP A 644 -6.98 23.99 -16.46
CA TRP A 644 -6.12 24.94 -17.18
C TRP A 644 -6.79 26.32 -17.29
N PRO A 645 -6.11 27.43 -16.99
CA PRO A 645 -6.72 28.75 -17.01
C PRO A 645 -7.16 29.15 -18.42
N THR A 646 -8.34 29.76 -18.53
CA THR A 646 -8.93 30.25 -19.80
C THR A 646 -8.69 31.74 -20.06
N GLY A 647 -7.94 32.39 -19.16
CA GLY A 647 -7.49 33.77 -19.26
C GLY A 647 -6.20 33.99 -18.45
N ASP A 648 -5.95 35.23 -18.06
CA ASP A 648 -4.80 35.61 -17.23
C ASP A 648 -4.92 35.01 -15.82
N ALA A 649 -3.85 34.42 -15.33
CA ALA A 649 -3.84 33.69 -14.06
C ALA A 649 -2.45 33.64 -13.41
N ALA A 650 -2.39 33.33 -12.12
CA ALA A 650 -1.16 33.05 -11.40
C ALA A 650 -1.26 31.72 -10.66
N VAL A 651 -0.12 31.17 -10.25
CA VAL A 651 -0.06 29.84 -9.62
C VAL A 651 1.08 29.75 -8.60
N ILE A 652 0.79 29.09 -7.47
CA ILE A 652 1.76 28.69 -6.46
C ILE A 652 2.30 27.32 -6.86
N ILE A 653 3.59 27.24 -7.19
CA ILE A 653 4.24 26.00 -7.67
C ILE A 653 5.05 25.37 -6.54
N ILE A 654 5.70 26.21 -5.74
CA ILE A 654 6.41 25.85 -4.52
C ILE A 654 6.08 26.93 -3.50
N GLU A 655 5.42 26.60 -2.39
CA GLU A 655 5.09 27.63 -1.38
C GLU A 655 6.28 27.97 -0.50
N LEU A 656 6.95 26.95 0.02
CA LEU A 656 8.10 27.05 0.91
C LEU A 656 9.34 26.48 0.22
N ASN A 657 10.49 27.13 0.37
CA ASN A 657 11.76 26.63 -0.15
C ASN A 657 12.06 25.25 0.48
N PRO A 658 12.06 24.15 -0.31
CA PRO A 658 12.22 22.79 0.21
C PRO A 658 13.69 22.41 0.42
N GLY A 659 14.61 23.38 0.28
CA GLY A 659 16.05 23.23 0.42
C GLY A 659 16.80 23.87 -0.75
N ALA A 660 18.06 24.26 -0.52
CA ALA A 660 18.95 24.88 -1.51
C ALA A 660 19.07 24.08 -2.82
N TRP A 661 18.77 22.79 -2.73
CA TRP A 661 18.77 21.81 -3.79
C TRP A 661 17.77 22.07 -4.92
N ALA A 662 16.68 22.81 -4.65
CA ALA A 662 15.66 23.18 -5.62
C ALA A 662 16.03 24.44 -6.44
N ALA A 663 17.15 25.08 -6.10
CA ALA A 663 17.76 26.11 -6.94
C ALA A 663 18.36 25.50 -8.22
N GLY A 664 18.39 26.29 -9.29
CA GLY A 664 18.89 25.88 -10.59
C GLY A 664 18.01 26.40 -11.73
N THR A 665 18.14 25.75 -12.88
CA THR A 665 17.44 26.12 -14.11
C THR A 665 16.29 25.16 -14.39
N TYR A 666 15.10 25.70 -14.50
CA TYR A 666 13.87 25.02 -14.86
C TYR A 666 13.53 25.32 -16.33
N ALA A 667 13.01 24.33 -17.05
CA ALA A 667 12.48 24.53 -18.41
C ALA A 667 10.95 24.65 -18.36
N LEU A 668 10.43 25.82 -18.75
CA LEU A 668 8.99 26.07 -18.88
C LEU A 668 8.54 25.83 -20.32
N SER A 669 7.41 25.15 -20.50
CA SER A 669 6.69 25.04 -21.77
C SER A 669 5.18 25.07 -21.53
N PHE A 670 4.40 25.69 -22.43
CA PHE A 670 2.94 25.66 -22.40
C PHE A 670 2.33 25.93 -23.78
N THR A 671 1.14 25.38 -24.02
CA THR A 671 0.29 25.74 -25.17
C THR A 671 -0.37 27.11 -24.92
N GLY A 672 -0.34 27.97 -25.94
CA GLY A 672 -0.82 29.35 -25.86
C GLY A 672 0.31 30.37 -25.80
N ARG A 673 -0.06 31.65 -25.79
CA ARG A 673 0.87 32.79 -25.71
C ARG A 673 0.55 33.59 -24.46
N ALA A 674 1.57 33.83 -23.63
CA ALA A 674 1.47 34.67 -22.44
C ALA A 674 2.80 35.40 -22.20
N THR A 675 2.73 36.53 -21.50
CA THR A 675 3.87 37.08 -20.77
C THR A 675 4.00 36.30 -19.47
N VAL A 676 5.19 35.79 -19.16
CA VAL A 676 5.45 35.04 -17.92
C VAL A 676 6.45 35.78 -17.06
N ALA A 677 6.10 35.96 -15.78
CA ALA A 677 6.94 36.61 -14.78
C ALA A 677 6.80 35.89 -13.43
N PRO A 678 7.75 36.04 -12.50
CA PRO A 678 7.50 35.69 -11.11
C PRO A 678 6.43 36.62 -10.51
N SER A 679 5.68 36.13 -9.53
CA SER A 679 4.81 37.00 -8.72
C SER A 679 5.67 37.96 -7.89
N SER A 680 5.25 39.23 -7.75
CA SER A 680 5.96 40.23 -6.95
C SER A 680 6.16 39.81 -5.48
N ALA A 681 5.23 39.01 -4.93
CA ALA A 681 5.29 38.48 -3.56
C ALA A 681 6.35 37.36 -3.34
N ARG A 682 6.91 36.79 -4.43
CA ARG A 682 7.93 35.72 -4.42
C ARG A 682 8.97 35.90 -5.55
N ALA A 683 9.29 37.15 -5.90
CA ALA A 683 10.24 37.45 -6.97
C ALA A 683 11.72 37.31 -6.54
N THR A 684 11.99 37.32 -5.24
CA THR A 684 13.35 37.19 -4.68
C THR A 684 13.98 35.87 -5.11
N GLY A 685 15.11 35.95 -5.81
CA GLY A 685 15.85 34.77 -6.28
C GLY A 685 15.24 34.06 -7.48
N VAL A 686 14.16 34.58 -8.10
CA VAL A 686 13.50 33.96 -9.26
C VAL A 686 13.58 34.90 -10.48
N THR A 687 14.02 34.38 -11.62
CA THR A 687 14.09 35.12 -12.89
C THR A 687 13.51 34.30 -14.04
N VAL A 688 12.83 34.97 -14.98
CA VAL A 688 12.30 34.36 -16.21
C VAL A 688 13.01 35.00 -17.40
N SER A 689 13.46 34.16 -18.35
CA SER A 689 14.27 34.57 -19.50
C SER A 689 14.00 33.67 -20.70
N ASN A 690 14.55 34.01 -21.88
CA ASN A 690 14.43 33.22 -23.11
C ASN A 690 12.97 32.86 -23.49
N VAL A 691 12.04 33.78 -23.28
CA VAL A 691 10.62 33.58 -23.60
C VAL A 691 10.44 33.59 -25.12
N VAL A 692 10.10 32.43 -25.71
CA VAL A 692 9.93 32.24 -27.15
C VAL A 692 8.54 31.65 -27.41
N TYR A 693 7.76 32.30 -28.26
CA TYR A 693 6.49 31.76 -28.77
C TYR A 693 6.65 31.29 -30.21
N SER A 694 6.42 30.00 -30.47
CA SER A 694 6.53 29.38 -31.80
C SER A 694 5.57 28.19 -31.92
N GLY A 695 4.93 28.04 -33.08
CA GLY A 695 4.06 26.88 -33.36
C GLY A 695 2.86 26.70 -32.41
N GLY A 696 2.39 27.76 -31.75
CA GLY A 696 1.31 27.67 -30.75
C GLY A 696 1.77 27.32 -29.32
N VAL A 697 3.08 27.15 -29.11
CA VAL A 697 3.70 26.84 -27.82
C VAL A 697 4.60 28.02 -27.39
N THR A 698 4.56 28.37 -26.11
CA THR A 698 5.55 29.25 -25.49
C THR A 698 6.54 28.41 -24.68
N THR A 699 7.83 28.67 -24.82
CA THR A 699 8.88 28.14 -23.95
C THR A 699 9.61 29.26 -23.22
N ALA A 700 10.15 28.98 -22.04
CA ALA A 700 11.00 29.92 -21.30
C ALA A 700 11.98 29.19 -20.37
N THR A 701 13.00 29.92 -19.92
CA THR A 701 13.95 29.50 -18.88
C THR A 701 13.62 30.20 -17.57
N VAL A 702 13.31 29.44 -16.51
CA VAL A 702 13.10 29.99 -15.16
C VAL A 702 14.31 29.61 -14.31
N THR A 703 15.05 30.61 -13.81
CA THR A 703 16.24 30.38 -12.97
C THR A 703 15.94 30.79 -11.54
N VAL A 704 16.17 29.86 -10.63
CA VAL A 704 15.93 29.98 -9.18
C VAL A 704 17.27 29.92 -8.45
N THR A 705 17.54 30.85 -7.53
CA THR A 705 18.73 30.83 -6.66
C THR A 705 18.41 30.25 -5.29
N SER A 706 19.43 29.88 -4.51
CA SER A 706 19.24 29.34 -3.14
C SER A 706 18.57 30.34 -2.17
N ALA A 707 18.53 31.62 -2.52
CA ALA A 707 17.90 32.68 -1.73
C ALA A 707 16.38 32.83 -1.98
N PHE A 708 15.77 31.99 -2.83
CA PHE A 708 14.33 32.03 -3.06
C PHE A 708 13.53 31.60 -1.83
N ASN A 709 12.31 32.13 -1.69
CA ASN A 709 11.42 31.89 -0.55
C ASN A 709 10.05 31.32 -1.00
N GLY A 710 10.04 30.63 -2.13
CA GLY A 710 8.85 30.14 -2.84
C GLY A 710 8.95 30.43 -4.34
N LEU A 711 8.25 29.65 -5.17
CA LEU A 711 8.20 29.79 -6.62
C LEU A 711 6.74 29.98 -7.05
N TRP A 712 6.37 31.24 -7.30
CA TRP A 712 5.05 31.61 -7.80
C TRP A 712 5.21 32.29 -9.16
N LEU A 713 4.45 31.84 -10.17
CA LEU A 713 4.47 32.42 -11.53
C LEU A 713 3.12 33.04 -11.88
N GLN A 714 3.15 34.05 -12.76
CA GLN A 714 1.99 34.71 -13.33
C GLN A 714 2.07 34.72 -14.86
N PHE A 715 0.93 34.47 -15.49
CA PHE A 715 0.71 34.38 -16.93
C PHE A 715 -0.28 35.48 -17.33
N THR A 716 0.19 36.50 -18.05
CA THR A 716 -0.59 37.70 -18.37
C THR A 716 -0.57 38.05 -19.86
N GLY A 717 -1.58 38.80 -20.32
CA GLY A 717 -1.76 39.10 -21.74
C GLY A 717 -2.05 37.85 -22.58
N THR A 718 -2.78 36.89 -22.00
CA THR A 718 -3.16 35.64 -22.64
C THR A 718 -4.23 35.86 -23.71
N SER A 719 -4.36 34.91 -24.64
CA SER A 719 -5.44 34.89 -25.64
C SER A 719 -6.17 33.54 -25.56
N GLY A 720 -7.15 33.48 -24.64
CA GLY A 720 -7.82 32.22 -24.26
C GLY A 720 -7.07 31.39 -23.21
N GLY A 721 -6.16 32.01 -22.45
CA GLY A 721 -5.42 31.38 -21.36
C GLY A 721 -4.20 30.58 -21.79
N VAL A 722 -3.78 29.64 -20.94
CA VAL A 722 -2.62 28.75 -21.15
C VAL A 722 -2.96 27.32 -20.75
N LYS A 723 -2.45 26.33 -21.50
CA LYS A 723 -2.72 24.90 -21.26
C LYS A 723 -1.44 24.08 -21.33
N ASN A 724 -1.47 22.86 -20.80
CA ASN A 724 -0.31 21.95 -20.80
C ASN A 724 0.96 22.62 -20.25
N VAL A 725 0.81 23.44 -19.20
CA VAL A 725 1.94 24.10 -18.54
C VAL A 725 2.78 23.02 -17.87
N SER A 726 4.04 22.95 -18.26
CA SER A 726 5.03 22.02 -17.73
C SER A 726 6.26 22.81 -17.32
N LEU A 727 6.72 22.61 -16.09
CA LEU A 727 7.88 23.29 -15.53
C LEU A 727 8.86 22.25 -14.98
N MET A 728 9.74 21.78 -15.87
CA MET A 728 10.71 20.72 -15.54
C MET A 728 11.76 21.24 -14.56
N ARG A 729 11.81 20.62 -13.37
CA ARG A 729 12.76 20.90 -12.28
C ARG A 729 14.22 20.72 -12.71
N PRO A 730 15.19 21.34 -12.03
CA PRO A 730 16.60 21.00 -12.16
C PRO A 730 16.83 19.50 -11.86
N SER A 731 17.47 18.79 -12.79
CA SER A 731 18.10 17.49 -12.49
C SER A 731 19.43 17.71 -11.75
N LYS A 732 20.14 18.79 -12.08
CA LYS A 732 21.33 19.28 -11.36
C LYS A 732 21.47 20.78 -11.55
N ALA A 733 22.42 21.41 -10.86
CA ALA A 733 22.71 22.84 -11.03
C ALA A 733 22.86 23.19 -12.52
N GLY A 734 22.07 24.16 -12.99
CA GLY A 734 22.06 24.63 -14.38
C GLY A 734 21.44 23.69 -15.43
N THR A 735 20.94 22.50 -15.07
CA THR A 735 20.36 21.53 -16.03
C THR A 735 18.96 21.08 -15.59
N PRO A 736 17.88 21.33 -16.37
CA PRO A 736 16.56 20.77 -16.09
C PRO A 736 16.49 19.24 -16.34
N HIS A 737 15.46 18.58 -15.83
CA HIS A 737 15.11 17.22 -16.26
C HIS A 737 14.62 17.25 -17.73
N PRO A 738 14.83 16.18 -18.52
CA PRO A 738 14.27 16.07 -19.87
C PRO A 738 12.73 16.19 -19.88
N PRO A 739 12.12 16.81 -20.91
CA PRO A 739 10.67 16.82 -21.06
C PRO A 739 10.08 15.40 -21.04
N GLY A 740 8.98 15.22 -20.31
CA GLY A 740 8.33 13.91 -20.15
C GLY A 740 8.89 13.03 -19.01
N THR A 741 9.99 13.43 -18.35
CA THR A 741 10.39 12.80 -17.08
C THR A 741 9.30 13.01 -16.02
N LEU A 742 8.83 11.93 -15.39
CA LEU A 742 7.72 12.00 -14.44
C LEU A 742 8.20 12.31 -13.01
N PHE A 743 9.14 11.53 -12.50
CA PHE A 743 9.60 11.60 -11.12
C PHE A 743 11.03 12.15 -11.04
N THR A 744 11.35 12.87 -9.96
CA THR A 744 12.72 13.35 -9.74
C THR A 744 13.67 12.19 -9.47
N ASP A 745 14.91 12.31 -9.93
CA ASP A 745 15.91 11.24 -9.75
C ASP A 745 16.20 10.94 -8.28
N ARG A 746 16.09 11.94 -7.40
CA ARG A 746 16.31 11.76 -5.96
C ARG A 746 15.19 11.05 -5.23
N PHE A 747 13.95 11.38 -5.57
CA PHE A 747 12.81 10.64 -5.05
C PHE A 747 13.00 9.17 -5.44
N ARG A 748 13.26 8.88 -6.71
CA ARG A 748 13.55 7.52 -7.20
C ARG A 748 14.74 6.85 -6.49
N ASP A 749 15.86 7.54 -6.28
CA ASP A 749 17.01 6.98 -5.57
C ASP A 749 16.67 6.63 -4.11
N ARG A 750 15.92 7.49 -3.42
CA ARG A 750 15.45 7.22 -2.05
C ARG A 750 14.62 5.93 -1.96
N LEU A 751 13.92 5.55 -3.02
CA LEU A 751 13.09 4.34 -3.07
C LEU A 751 13.90 3.03 -3.16
N LYS A 752 15.22 3.07 -3.39
CA LYS A 752 16.06 1.86 -3.58
C LYS A 752 16.14 0.94 -2.38
N TYR A 753 15.95 1.47 -1.16
CA TYR A 753 15.97 0.71 0.11
C TYR A 753 14.64 0.04 0.45
N PHE A 754 13.59 0.30 -0.33
CA PHE A 754 12.26 -0.24 -0.13
C PHE A 754 11.94 -1.29 -1.20
N SER A 755 10.85 -2.00 -0.96
CA SER A 755 10.27 -2.97 -1.87
C SER A 755 8.81 -2.66 -2.18
N THR A 756 8.12 -1.99 -1.25
CA THR A 756 6.68 -1.72 -1.28
C THR A 756 6.44 -0.25 -0.96
N LEU A 757 5.54 0.41 -1.71
CA LEU A 757 5.17 1.81 -1.52
C LEU A 757 3.67 1.91 -1.26
N ARG A 758 3.24 2.59 -0.19
CA ARG A 758 1.80 2.80 0.09
C ARG A 758 1.38 4.22 -0.25
N PHE A 759 0.16 4.37 -0.75
CA PHE A 759 -0.31 5.62 -1.36
C PHE A 759 -1.50 6.24 -0.60
N MET A 760 -1.59 6.04 0.72
CA MET A 760 -2.73 6.48 1.53
C MET A 760 -2.92 8.01 1.47
N ASP A 761 -1.85 8.78 1.75
CA ASP A 761 -1.86 10.24 1.68
C ASP A 761 -1.90 10.76 0.22
N TYR A 762 -1.17 10.10 -0.69
CA TYR A 762 -1.17 10.38 -2.13
C TYR A 762 -2.56 10.26 -2.77
N LEU A 763 -3.36 9.29 -2.32
CA LEU A 763 -4.76 9.10 -2.71
C LEU A 763 -5.73 9.93 -1.86
N SER A 764 -5.22 10.72 -0.91
CA SER A 764 -6.00 11.50 0.07
C SER A 764 -7.14 10.67 0.66
N THR A 765 -6.79 9.50 1.21
CA THR A 765 -7.75 8.45 1.57
C THR A 765 -8.68 8.87 2.70
N ASN A 766 -8.13 9.53 3.72
CA ASN A 766 -8.90 10.18 4.76
C ASN A 766 -9.68 11.35 4.14
N ASP A 767 -10.96 11.44 4.46
CA ASP A 767 -11.93 12.40 3.90
C ASP A 767 -12.20 12.27 2.38
N ASN A 768 -11.77 11.17 1.74
CA ASN A 768 -12.06 10.91 0.33
C ASN A 768 -13.55 10.61 0.10
N THR A 769 -14.22 11.46 -0.69
CA THR A 769 -15.65 11.36 -1.01
C THR A 769 -15.96 10.71 -2.36
N GLN A 770 -14.97 10.14 -3.05
CA GLN A 770 -15.20 9.41 -4.31
C GLN A 770 -16.12 8.20 -4.12
N ALA A 771 -17.15 8.10 -4.95
CA ALA A 771 -18.07 6.95 -5.00
C ALA A 771 -18.16 6.33 -6.41
N LEU A 772 -17.89 7.11 -7.46
CA LEU A 772 -17.95 6.70 -8.86
C LEU A 772 -16.57 6.74 -9.50
N TRP A 773 -16.33 5.89 -10.51
CA TRP A 773 -15.05 5.87 -11.24
C TRP A 773 -14.72 7.23 -11.88
N SER A 774 -15.75 7.96 -12.32
CA SER A 774 -15.65 9.32 -12.87
C SER A 774 -15.20 10.38 -11.85
N ASP A 775 -15.23 10.09 -10.55
CA ASP A 775 -14.85 11.06 -9.53
C ASP A 775 -13.31 11.21 -9.39
N ARG A 776 -12.54 10.22 -9.88
CA ARG A 776 -11.10 10.11 -9.69
C ARG A 776 -10.31 11.24 -10.35
N ARG A 777 -9.12 11.52 -9.83
CA ARG A 777 -8.16 12.40 -10.54
C ARG A 777 -7.60 11.70 -11.78
N LEU A 778 -7.56 12.44 -12.88
CA LEU A 778 -6.98 11.98 -14.15
C LEU A 778 -5.57 12.55 -14.37
N PRO A 779 -4.69 11.86 -15.11
CA PRO A 779 -3.33 12.34 -15.40
C PRO A 779 -3.24 13.68 -16.14
N GLY A 780 -4.27 14.04 -16.92
CA GLY A 780 -4.33 15.24 -17.76
C GLY A 780 -4.78 16.53 -17.07
N TYR A 781 -5.11 16.47 -15.76
CA TYR A 781 -5.37 17.67 -14.97
C TYR A 781 -4.10 18.51 -14.78
N ALA A 782 -4.29 19.84 -14.72
CA ALA A 782 -3.22 20.83 -14.57
C ALA A 782 -2.32 20.64 -13.34
N THR A 783 -2.89 20.10 -12.27
CA THR A 783 -2.17 19.65 -11.06
C THR A 783 -2.68 18.27 -10.63
N GLN A 784 -1.88 17.53 -9.87
CA GLN A 784 -2.30 16.30 -9.20
C GLN A 784 -2.66 16.52 -7.72
N GLN A 785 -2.41 17.70 -7.16
CA GLN A 785 -2.95 18.14 -5.87
C GLN A 785 -4.48 18.18 -5.94
N SER A 786 -5.15 17.43 -5.07
CA SER A 786 -6.61 17.33 -4.99
C SER A 786 -7.05 16.65 -3.69
N THR A 787 -8.21 17.05 -3.15
CA THR A 787 -8.88 16.33 -2.04
C THR A 787 -9.41 14.94 -2.45
N ARG A 788 -9.34 14.59 -3.74
CA ARG A 788 -9.62 13.25 -4.27
C ARG A 788 -8.35 12.45 -4.55
N GLY A 789 -7.20 12.90 -4.07
CA GLY A 789 -5.90 12.31 -4.34
C GLY A 789 -5.44 12.50 -5.79
N SER A 790 -4.33 11.85 -6.12
CA SER A 790 -3.70 11.90 -7.44
C SER A 790 -3.97 10.65 -8.28
N ALA A 791 -3.68 10.71 -9.59
CA ALA A 791 -4.07 9.66 -10.54
C ALA A 791 -3.33 8.31 -10.34
N TYR A 792 -4.10 7.21 -10.31
CA TYR A 792 -3.57 5.84 -10.19
C TYR A 792 -2.58 5.45 -11.30
N GLU A 793 -2.71 6.02 -12.50
CA GLU A 793 -1.76 5.79 -13.59
C GLU A 793 -0.30 6.16 -13.21
N TYR A 794 -0.11 7.20 -12.40
CA TYR A 794 1.23 7.59 -11.93
C TYR A 794 1.76 6.65 -10.84
N ILE A 795 0.88 6.02 -10.04
CA ILE A 795 1.25 4.94 -9.11
C ILE A 795 1.84 3.76 -9.88
N VAL A 796 1.16 3.32 -10.94
CA VAL A 796 1.61 2.22 -11.80
C VAL A 796 2.92 2.57 -12.52
N GLN A 797 3.06 3.80 -13.04
CA GLN A 797 4.31 4.23 -13.65
C GLN A 797 5.47 4.31 -12.65
N LEU A 798 5.24 4.73 -11.40
CA LEU A 798 6.27 4.72 -10.36
C LEU A 798 6.71 3.29 -10.03
N ALA A 799 5.75 2.38 -9.84
CA ALA A 799 5.99 0.95 -9.61
C ALA A 799 6.88 0.34 -10.70
N ASN A 800 6.51 0.55 -11.96
CA ASN A 800 7.22 0.04 -13.13
C ASN A 800 8.63 0.65 -13.29
N GLN A 801 8.81 1.94 -12.99
CA GLN A 801 10.12 2.61 -13.10
C GLN A 801 11.09 2.29 -11.94
N THR A 802 10.59 1.75 -10.84
CA THR A 802 11.38 1.49 -9.62
C THR A 802 11.47 0.00 -9.25
N GLY A 803 10.65 -0.86 -9.87
CA GLY A 803 10.56 -2.27 -9.51
C GLY A 803 10.09 -2.44 -8.07
N LYS A 804 8.96 -1.82 -7.72
CA LYS A 804 8.39 -1.81 -6.36
C LYS A 804 6.94 -2.27 -6.40
N ASP A 805 6.57 -3.06 -5.40
CA ASP A 805 5.17 -3.35 -5.07
C ASP A 805 4.48 -2.06 -4.64
N VAL A 806 3.16 -2.01 -4.82
CA VAL A 806 2.35 -0.85 -4.46
C VAL A 806 1.18 -1.24 -3.57
N TRP A 807 0.85 -0.40 -2.60
CA TRP A 807 -0.29 -0.56 -1.73
C TRP A 807 -1.22 0.63 -1.90
N ILE A 808 -2.43 0.35 -2.38
CA ILE A 808 -3.46 1.36 -2.65
C ILE A 808 -4.62 1.21 -1.68
N ASN A 809 -5.24 2.34 -1.39
CA ASN A 809 -6.40 2.45 -0.53
C ASN A 809 -7.62 2.80 -1.39
N VAL A 810 -8.70 2.02 -1.25
CA VAL A 810 -9.96 2.26 -1.96
C VAL A 810 -10.84 3.22 -1.14
N PRO A 811 -11.40 4.30 -1.71
CA PRO A 811 -12.35 5.16 -1.01
C PRO A 811 -13.53 4.38 -0.43
N HIS A 812 -13.93 4.67 0.81
CA HIS A 812 -14.96 3.90 1.53
C HIS A 812 -16.34 3.88 0.82
N LEU A 813 -16.66 4.93 0.04
CA LEU A 813 -17.91 5.00 -0.73
C LEU A 813 -17.86 4.29 -2.09
N ALA A 814 -16.70 3.77 -2.51
CA ALA A 814 -16.54 3.12 -3.82
C ALA A 814 -17.37 1.84 -3.97
N LEU A 815 -17.64 1.14 -2.86
CA LEU A 815 -18.56 -0.02 -2.79
C LEU A 815 -20.05 0.37 -2.70
N GLY A 816 -20.35 1.67 -2.67
CA GLY A 816 -21.68 2.23 -2.44
C GLY A 816 -21.86 2.73 -1.01
N SER A 817 -22.92 3.51 -0.80
CA SER A 817 -23.16 4.25 0.46
C SER A 817 -23.87 3.44 1.56
N THR A 818 -24.07 2.13 1.38
CA THR A 818 -24.86 1.26 2.28
C THR A 818 -24.12 -0.03 2.66
N TYR A 819 -24.49 -0.66 3.79
CA TYR A 819 -23.92 -1.94 4.26
C TYR A 819 -24.06 -3.13 3.28
N ALA A 820 -24.94 -3.02 2.27
CA ALA A 820 -25.08 -4.03 1.22
C ALA A 820 -23.90 -4.03 0.23
N LEU A 821 -23.17 -2.91 0.11
CA LEU A 821 -21.91 -2.78 -0.60
C LEU A 821 -21.94 -3.32 -2.05
N GLY A 822 -23.00 -2.97 -2.80
CA GLY A 822 -23.31 -3.56 -4.11
C GLY A 822 -22.64 -2.92 -5.34
N ASN A 823 -21.88 -1.83 -5.19
CA ASN A 823 -21.26 -1.14 -6.34
C ASN A 823 -19.83 -1.64 -6.58
N THR A 824 -19.64 -2.55 -7.54
CA THR A 824 -18.30 -3.03 -7.92
C THR A 824 -17.68 -2.27 -9.08
N SER A 825 -18.39 -1.32 -9.71
CA SER A 825 -17.93 -0.66 -10.95
C SER A 825 -16.60 0.11 -10.79
N TYR A 826 -16.42 0.82 -9.68
CA TYR A 826 -15.18 1.51 -9.35
C TYR A 826 -14.01 0.52 -9.26
N LEU A 827 -14.21 -0.58 -8.52
CA LEU A 827 -13.20 -1.61 -8.29
C LEU A 827 -12.85 -2.41 -9.54
N THR A 828 -13.84 -2.77 -10.36
CA THR A 828 -13.62 -3.45 -11.64
C THR A 828 -12.79 -2.58 -12.59
N ASN A 829 -13.08 -1.27 -12.64
CA ASN A 829 -12.29 -0.33 -13.44
C ASN A 829 -10.87 -0.13 -12.88
N LEU A 830 -10.71 -0.08 -11.55
CA LEU A 830 -9.41 -0.02 -10.89
C LEU A 830 -8.58 -1.28 -11.19
N ALA A 831 -9.16 -2.47 -11.06
CA ALA A 831 -8.50 -3.73 -11.39
C ALA A 831 -8.11 -3.81 -12.88
N ASN A 832 -8.97 -3.33 -13.78
CA ASN A 832 -8.65 -3.23 -15.21
C ASN A 832 -7.50 -2.24 -15.49
N LEU A 833 -7.45 -1.09 -14.81
CA LEU A 833 -6.33 -0.13 -14.93
C LEU A 833 -5.00 -0.81 -14.58
N PHE A 834 -4.95 -1.52 -13.45
CA PHE A 834 -3.74 -2.22 -13.01
C PHE A 834 -3.38 -3.41 -13.90
N LYS A 835 -4.37 -4.11 -14.49
CA LYS A 835 -4.14 -5.31 -15.32
C LYS A 835 -3.79 -5.01 -16.77
N TYR A 836 -4.40 -3.99 -17.37
CA TYR A 836 -4.31 -3.71 -18.81
C TYR A 836 -3.87 -2.28 -19.17
N GLY A 837 -3.81 -1.36 -18.19
CA GLY A 837 -3.45 0.05 -18.40
C GLY A 837 -4.66 0.94 -18.67
N SER A 838 -4.43 2.19 -19.06
CA SER A 838 -5.48 3.16 -19.43
C SER A 838 -5.09 4.06 -20.61
N ASP A 839 -6.09 4.69 -21.23
CA ASP A 839 -5.91 5.78 -22.20
C ASP A 839 -5.68 7.16 -21.51
N GLY A 840 -5.61 7.19 -20.18
CA GLY A 840 -5.58 8.40 -19.35
C GLY A 840 -6.96 8.85 -18.84
N VAL A 841 -8.04 8.21 -19.26
CA VAL A 841 -9.43 8.45 -18.83
C VAL A 841 -10.11 7.13 -18.44
N ASN A 842 -10.09 6.16 -19.35
CA ASN A 842 -10.72 4.86 -19.24
C ASN A 842 -9.66 3.75 -19.13
N PRO A 843 -9.85 2.77 -18.23
CA PRO A 843 -9.01 1.57 -18.22
C PRO A 843 -9.33 0.70 -19.43
N TYR A 844 -8.31 0.04 -19.98
CA TYR A 844 -8.53 -0.99 -21.00
C TYR A 844 -9.09 -2.26 -20.34
N THR A 845 -9.93 -3.01 -21.05
CA THR A 845 -10.52 -4.28 -20.57
C THR A 845 -9.82 -5.52 -21.15
N SER A 846 -8.78 -5.31 -21.96
CA SER A 846 -7.97 -6.35 -22.59
C SER A 846 -6.54 -5.82 -22.87
N PRO A 847 -5.53 -6.68 -23.03
CA PRO A 847 -4.15 -6.27 -23.26
C PRO A 847 -4.01 -5.39 -24.51
N GLN A 848 -3.30 -4.27 -24.38
CA GLN A 848 -2.99 -3.37 -25.49
C GLN A 848 -1.52 -3.50 -25.91
N ALA A 849 -1.24 -3.37 -27.21
CA ALA A 849 0.13 -3.40 -27.73
C ALA A 849 0.92 -2.12 -27.43
N SER A 850 0.24 -0.99 -27.22
CA SER A 850 0.84 0.31 -26.90
C SER A 850 -0.14 1.16 -26.08
N PRO A 851 -0.42 0.79 -24.81
CA PRO A 851 -1.26 1.57 -23.92
C PRO A 851 -0.61 2.94 -23.63
N ILE A 852 -1.42 4.00 -23.50
CA ILE A 852 -0.92 5.34 -23.17
C ILE A 852 -0.31 5.35 -21.76
N TYR A 853 -1.03 4.76 -20.80
CA TYR A 853 -0.52 4.44 -19.47
C TYR A 853 -0.46 2.91 -19.32
N PRO A 854 0.74 2.31 -19.16
CA PRO A 854 0.90 0.87 -19.15
C PRO A 854 0.31 0.22 -17.88
N PRO A 855 -0.03 -1.09 -17.93
CA PRO A 855 -0.39 -1.86 -16.74
C PRO A 855 0.78 -2.02 -15.77
N LEU A 856 0.50 -2.57 -14.59
CA LEU A 856 1.52 -2.97 -13.62
C LEU A 856 2.43 -4.05 -14.24
N SER A 857 3.75 -3.87 -14.13
CA SER A 857 4.73 -4.79 -14.72
C SER A 857 4.62 -6.20 -14.14
N PRO A 858 4.79 -7.26 -14.96
CA PRO A 858 4.82 -8.64 -14.47
C PRO A 858 5.82 -8.85 -13.33
N GLY A 859 5.38 -9.55 -12.28
CA GLY A 859 6.18 -9.81 -11.09
C GLY A 859 6.07 -8.77 -9.97
N LEU A 860 5.48 -7.60 -10.23
CA LEU A 860 5.10 -6.65 -9.18
C LEU A 860 3.72 -6.99 -8.60
N HIS A 861 3.50 -6.62 -7.35
CA HIS A 861 2.25 -6.90 -6.64
C HIS A 861 1.52 -5.60 -6.25
N VAL A 862 0.19 -5.67 -6.21
CA VAL A 862 -0.69 -4.61 -5.71
C VAL A 862 -1.41 -5.08 -4.45
N TYR A 863 -1.08 -4.46 -3.31
CA TYR A 863 -1.86 -4.59 -2.09
C TYR A 863 -3.08 -3.65 -2.17
N VAL A 864 -4.25 -4.14 -1.79
CA VAL A 864 -5.50 -3.38 -1.87
C VAL A 864 -6.19 -3.37 -0.51
N GLU A 865 -6.24 -2.20 0.11
CA GLU A 865 -6.88 -1.95 1.39
C GLU A 865 -8.22 -1.22 1.16
N PHE A 866 -9.26 -1.62 1.89
CA PHE A 866 -10.52 -0.88 1.87
C PHE A 866 -10.45 0.29 2.86
N SER A 867 -10.43 1.52 2.32
CA SER A 867 -10.23 2.77 3.05
C SER A 867 -8.93 2.81 3.87
N ASN A 868 -8.91 3.56 4.97
CA ASN A 868 -7.82 3.64 5.94
C ASN A 868 -8.44 3.70 7.34
N GLU A 869 -7.84 3.00 8.31
CA GLU A 869 -8.22 3.01 9.73
C GLU A 869 -9.72 3.09 10.03
N LEU A 870 -10.51 2.16 9.48
CA LEU A 870 -11.97 2.10 9.68
C LEU A 870 -12.39 1.93 11.15
N TRP A 871 -11.46 1.55 12.02
CA TRP A 871 -11.61 1.44 13.46
C TRP A 871 -11.44 2.78 14.20
N ASN A 872 -10.81 3.79 13.57
CA ASN A 872 -10.40 5.03 14.22
C ASN A 872 -11.48 6.11 14.09
N GLY A 873 -12.14 6.40 15.21
CA GLY A 873 -13.28 7.31 15.28
C GLY A 873 -13.00 8.79 14.95
N ILE A 874 -11.75 9.19 14.74
CA ILE A 874 -11.42 10.54 14.26
C ILE A 874 -11.75 10.75 12.78
N PHE A 875 -11.86 9.68 11.99
CA PHE A 875 -12.08 9.76 10.55
C PHE A 875 -13.54 9.52 10.13
N ALA A 876 -13.99 10.25 9.11
CA ALA A 876 -15.36 10.18 8.59
C ALA A 876 -15.78 8.75 8.16
N GLN A 877 -14.84 7.97 7.60
CA GLN A 877 -15.12 6.58 7.19
C GLN A 877 -15.50 5.65 8.35
N SER A 878 -14.99 5.88 9.57
CA SER A 878 -15.34 5.08 10.76
C SER A 878 -16.75 5.42 11.27
N GLY A 879 -17.11 6.71 11.21
CA GLY A 879 -18.48 7.18 11.46
C GLY A 879 -19.48 6.59 10.47
N TRP A 880 -19.13 6.57 9.18
CA TRP A 880 -19.93 5.91 8.15
C TRP A 880 -20.08 4.40 8.41
N LEU A 881 -19.00 3.69 8.69
CA LEU A 881 -19.02 2.25 8.99
C LEU A 881 -19.91 1.93 10.19
N SER A 882 -19.84 2.75 11.24
CA SER A 882 -20.68 2.62 12.44
C SER A 882 -22.17 2.79 12.11
N ALA A 883 -22.52 3.82 11.31
CA ALA A 883 -23.88 4.04 10.85
C ALA A 883 -24.40 2.88 9.96
N GLN A 884 -23.56 2.35 9.07
CA GLN A 884 -23.92 1.21 8.22
C GLN A 884 -24.09 -0.09 9.03
N SER A 885 -23.24 -0.31 10.03
CA SER A 885 -23.37 -1.46 10.94
C SER A 885 -24.67 -1.39 11.76
N GLN A 886 -25.05 -0.20 12.22
CA GLN A 886 -26.34 0.00 12.89
C GLN A 886 -27.53 -0.20 11.94
N ALA A 887 -27.42 0.23 10.68
CA ALA A 887 -28.45 -0.01 9.67
C ALA A 887 -28.64 -1.50 9.36
N ALA A 888 -27.55 -2.28 9.30
CA ALA A 888 -27.60 -3.74 9.14
C ALA A 888 -28.30 -4.43 10.33
N ILE A 889 -28.01 -4.01 11.57
CA ILE A 889 -28.67 -4.50 12.78
C ILE A 889 -30.17 -4.18 12.75
N ASN A 890 -30.54 -2.94 12.41
CA ASN A 890 -31.93 -2.51 12.34
C ASN A 890 -32.73 -3.31 11.28
N ALA A 891 -32.08 -3.66 10.17
CA ALA A 891 -32.65 -4.49 9.11
C ALA A 891 -32.63 -6.01 9.42
N ARG A 892 -31.93 -6.44 10.49
CA ARG A 892 -31.63 -7.85 10.79
C ARG A 892 -30.97 -8.57 9.60
N ASP A 893 -29.93 -7.95 9.02
CA ASP A 893 -29.23 -8.47 7.85
C ASP A 893 -28.79 -9.94 8.04
N PRO A 894 -29.23 -10.89 7.18
CA PRO A 894 -29.05 -12.33 7.40
C PRO A 894 -27.60 -12.82 7.17
N ASP A 895 -26.71 -11.95 6.71
CA ASP A 895 -25.30 -12.23 6.51
C ASP A 895 -24.48 -11.69 7.70
N LEU A 896 -24.57 -10.39 8.00
CA LEU A 896 -23.84 -9.75 9.10
C LEU A 896 -24.38 -10.10 10.50
N CYS A 897 -25.70 -10.32 10.63
CA CYS A 897 -26.37 -10.67 11.88
C CYS A 897 -26.86 -12.13 11.88
N TYR A 898 -26.14 -13.03 11.20
CA TYR A 898 -26.52 -14.45 11.01
C TYR A 898 -26.73 -15.26 12.30
N ASP A 899 -26.10 -14.83 13.39
CA ASP A 899 -26.19 -15.39 14.75
C ASP A 899 -27.24 -14.68 15.62
N GLY A 900 -28.03 -13.77 15.04
CA GLY A 900 -29.01 -12.97 15.73
C GLY A 900 -28.43 -11.82 16.57
N THR A 901 -27.13 -11.52 16.45
CA THR A 901 -26.50 -10.44 17.23
C THR A 901 -27.14 -9.08 16.94
N THR A 902 -27.31 -8.29 18.00
CA THR A 902 -27.68 -6.87 17.94
C THR A 902 -26.55 -5.97 18.47
N ASN A 903 -25.37 -6.51 18.72
CA ASN A 903 -24.23 -5.76 19.24
C ASN A 903 -23.47 -5.06 18.10
N LEU A 904 -23.50 -3.73 18.11
CA LEU A 904 -22.79 -2.88 17.14
C LEU A 904 -21.31 -3.24 17.03
N TRP A 905 -20.64 -3.49 18.16
CA TRP A 905 -19.22 -3.84 18.22
C TRP A 905 -18.89 -5.21 17.64
N THR A 906 -19.89 -6.09 17.50
CA THR A 906 -19.75 -7.36 16.77
C THR A 906 -19.96 -7.17 15.26
N VAL A 907 -20.81 -6.25 14.84
CA VAL A 907 -21.14 -6.04 13.41
C VAL A 907 -20.13 -5.14 12.69
N ILE A 908 -19.55 -4.14 13.36
CA ILE A 908 -18.48 -3.29 12.81
C ILE A 908 -17.32 -4.09 12.18
N PRO A 909 -16.64 -5.01 12.90
CA PRO A 909 -15.53 -5.76 12.32
C PRO A 909 -16.00 -6.77 11.24
N ARG A 910 -17.24 -7.29 11.31
CA ARG A 910 -17.84 -8.09 10.24
C ARG A 910 -18.02 -7.29 8.95
N LEU A 911 -18.48 -6.04 9.05
CA LEU A 911 -18.65 -5.16 7.90
C LEU A 911 -17.30 -4.74 7.29
N MET A 912 -16.26 -4.50 8.12
CA MET A 912 -14.88 -4.31 7.63
C MET A 912 -14.40 -5.51 6.81
N ALA A 913 -14.57 -6.73 7.34
CA ALA A 913 -14.18 -7.95 6.66
C ALA A 913 -15.00 -8.20 5.37
N LYS A 914 -16.32 -7.91 5.39
CA LYS A 914 -17.21 -7.98 4.21
C LYS A 914 -16.78 -7.03 3.09
N ALA A 915 -16.38 -5.81 3.43
CA ALA A 915 -15.89 -4.85 2.45
C ALA A 915 -14.54 -5.28 1.84
N ALA A 916 -13.59 -5.75 2.65
CA ALA A 916 -12.33 -6.31 2.16
C ALA A 916 -12.55 -7.57 1.29
N MET A 917 -13.53 -8.40 1.63
CA MET A 917 -13.98 -9.55 0.82
C MET A 917 -14.48 -9.10 -0.57
N GLN A 918 -15.30 -8.06 -0.66
CA GLN A 918 -15.81 -7.57 -1.95
C GLN A 918 -14.76 -6.83 -2.79
N VAL A 919 -13.78 -6.19 -2.15
CA VAL A 919 -12.55 -5.72 -2.85
C VAL A 919 -11.83 -6.92 -3.49
N SER A 920 -11.66 -8.01 -2.73
CA SER A 920 -11.08 -9.26 -3.23
C SER A 920 -11.85 -9.81 -4.43
N ASP A 921 -13.18 -9.94 -4.33
CA ASP A 921 -14.02 -10.50 -5.39
C ASP A 921 -14.08 -9.63 -6.65
N ALA A 922 -14.11 -8.30 -6.51
CA ALA A 922 -14.08 -7.39 -7.66
C ALA A 922 -12.75 -7.46 -8.43
N PHE A 923 -11.61 -7.58 -7.74
CA PHE A 923 -10.33 -7.82 -8.39
C PHE A 923 -10.23 -9.25 -8.96
N ARG A 924 -10.72 -10.27 -8.25
CA ARG A 924 -10.81 -11.66 -8.71
C ARG A 924 -11.59 -11.79 -10.02
N ALA A 925 -12.68 -11.04 -10.18
CA ALA A 925 -13.45 -11.02 -11.44
C ALA A 925 -12.62 -10.55 -12.66
N VAL A 926 -11.58 -9.75 -12.45
CA VAL A 926 -10.68 -9.26 -13.51
C VAL A 926 -9.40 -10.10 -13.63
N TYR A 927 -8.79 -10.50 -12.51
CA TYR A 927 -7.52 -11.23 -12.48
C TYR A 927 -7.65 -12.76 -12.58
N GLY A 928 -8.78 -13.33 -12.15
CA GLY A 928 -8.97 -14.76 -11.89
C GLY A 928 -8.23 -15.22 -10.63
N ASP A 929 -8.61 -16.39 -10.10
CA ASP A 929 -8.04 -16.90 -8.83
C ASP A 929 -6.51 -17.03 -8.84
N ALA A 930 -5.91 -17.38 -9.98
CA ALA A 930 -4.46 -17.48 -10.12
C ALA A 930 -3.71 -16.13 -9.93
N GLY A 931 -4.40 -15.00 -10.13
CA GLY A 931 -3.87 -13.66 -9.87
C GLY A 931 -4.12 -13.13 -8.45
N MET A 932 -4.95 -13.81 -7.66
CA MET A 932 -5.24 -13.46 -6.28
C MET A 932 -4.21 -14.09 -5.33
N MET A 933 -3.84 -13.36 -4.28
CA MET A 933 -2.76 -13.65 -3.33
C MET A 933 -1.34 -13.72 -3.93
N THR A 934 -1.25 -13.76 -5.26
CA THR A 934 -0.03 -13.63 -6.05
C THR A 934 0.18 -12.16 -6.41
N THR A 935 -0.46 -11.68 -7.48
CA THR A 935 -0.37 -10.29 -7.99
C THR A 935 -1.24 -9.33 -7.18
N VAL A 936 -2.50 -9.67 -6.93
CA VAL A 936 -3.42 -8.87 -6.12
C VAL A 936 -3.43 -9.39 -4.69
N ARG A 937 -3.20 -8.51 -3.71
CA ARG A 937 -3.06 -8.85 -2.30
C ARG A 937 -4.05 -8.04 -1.44
N PRO A 938 -5.31 -8.47 -1.30
CA PRO A 938 -6.29 -7.77 -0.47
C PRO A 938 -5.88 -7.78 1.01
N VAL A 939 -6.07 -6.66 1.70
CA VAL A 939 -5.63 -6.47 3.10
C VAL A 939 -6.79 -5.98 3.96
N LEU A 940 -6.93 -6.57 5.15
CA LEU A 940 -7.81 -6.08 6.21
C LEU A 940 -6.99 -5.35 7.29
N ALA A 941 -7.09 -4.02 7.36
CA ALA A 941 -6.42 -3.21 8.36
C ALA A 941 -7.25 -3.06 9.65
N GLY A 942 -6.58 -3.10 10.81
CA GLY A 942 -7.18 -3.00 12.14
C GLY A 942 -6.21 -2.41 13.17
N GLN A 943 -6.68 -2.16 14.38
CA GLN A 943 -5.88 -1.55 15.44
C GLN A 943 -5.01 -2.61 16.14
N ILE A 944 -3.69 -2.43 16.14
CA ILE A 944 -2.78 -3.45 16.72
C ILE A 944 -3.01 -3.67 18.22
N ALA A 945 -3.34 -2.62 18.97
CA ALA A 945 -3.63 -2.66 20.40
C ALA A 945 -5.05 -3.18 20.75
N ASN A 946 -5.93 -3.37 19.76
CA ASN A 946 -7.29 -3.87 19.95
C ASN A 946 -7.61 -5.03 18.98
N PRO A 947 -7.32 -6.28 19.39
CA PRO A 947 -7.56 -7.47 18.58
C PRO A 947 -9.00 -7.62 18.07
N GLY A 948 -10.00 -7.06 18.76
CA GLY A 948 -11.41 -7.13 18.35
C GLY A 948 -11.70 -6.47 17.00
N THR A 949 -10.82 -5.58 16.52
CA THR A 949 -10.91 -5.02 15.16
C THR A 949 -10.75 -6.08 14.06
N PHE A 950 -10.22 -7.27 14.40
CA PHE A 950 -10.05 -8.41 13.49
C PHE A 950 -11.11 -9.52 13.67
N ASP A 951 -12.10 -9.35 14.56
CA ASP A 951 -13.12 -10.39 14.82
C ASP A 951 -13.93 -10.79 13.57
N GLY A 952 -13.96 -9.93 12.55
CA GLY A 952 -14.56 -10.21 11.24
C GLY A 952 -13.96 -11.39 10.49
N LEU A 953 -12.72 -11.81 10.81
CA LEU A 953 -12.10 -13.02 10.26
C LEU A 953 -12.91 -14.29 10.59
N SER A 954 -13.46 -14.35 11.81
CA SER A 954 -14.33 -15.47 12.25
C SER A 954 -15.60 -15.56 11.40
N TYR A 955 -16.16 -14.41 11.00
CA TYR A 955 -17.32 -14.31 10.14
C TYR A 955 -17.02 -14.75 8.70
N LEU A 956 -15.86 -14.41 8.14
CA LEU A 956 -15.46 -14.93 6.82
C LEU A 956 -15.33 -16.45 6.82
N ASN A 957 -14.84 -17.05 7.92
CA ASN A 957 -14.77 -18.50 8.08
C ASN A 957 -16.14 -19.15 8.33
N ALA A 958 -17.07 -18.46 8.99
CA ALA A 958 -18.39 -19.00 9.34
C ALA A 958 -19.44 -18.86 8.23
N ARG A 959 -19.31 -17.88 7.33
CA ARG A 959 -20.35 -17.51 6.34
C ARG A 959 -19.90 -17.52 4.89
N HIS A 960 -18.59 -17.46 4.64
CA HIS A 960 -18.00 -17.32 3.32
C HIS A 960 -16.90 -18.38 3.10
N LEU A 961 -16.12 -18.27 2.02
CA LEU A 961 -15.06 -19.23 1.67
C LEU A 961 -13.80 -19.18 2.56
N GLY A 962 -13.84 -18.47 3.70
CA GLY A 962 -12.74 -18.37 4.66
C GLY A 962 -11.75 -17.24 4.40
N SER A 963 -11.07 -16.81 5.47
CA SER A 963 -10.22 -15.61 5.48
C SER A 963 -9.09 -15.65 4.46
N SER A 964 -8.36 -16.76 4.37
CA SER A 964 -7.24 -16.95 3.42
C SER A 964 -7.66 -17.08 1.95
N HIS A 965 -8.96 -17.29 1.67
CA HIS A 965 -9.49 -17.21 0.32
C HIS A 965 -9.66 -15.75 -0.14
N TYR A 966 -10.01 -14.83 0.75
CA TYR A 966 -10.28 -13.43 0.40
C TYR A 966 -9.15 -12.46 0.72
N LEU A 967 -8.31 -12.75 1.72
CA LEU A 967 -7.30 -11.85 2.25
C LEU A 967 -5.90 -12.44 2.07
N TYR A 968 -4.96 -11.60 1.62
CA TYR A 968 -3.54 -11.92 1.65
C TYR A 968 -2.99 -11.76 3.07
N ALA A 969 -3.41 -10.68 3.75
CA ALA A 969 -2.90 -10.28 5.04
C ALA A 969 -3.94 -9.58 5.91
N ILE A 970 -3.68 -9.59 7.22
CA ILE A 970 -4.17 -8.57 8.15
C ILE A 970 -3.07 -7.55 8.43
N ALA A 971 -3.47 -6.30 8.67
CA ALA A 971 -2.55 -5.19 8.88
C ALA A 971 -2.77 -4.45 10.20
N GLY A 972 -1.68 -4.10 10.88
CA GLY A 972 -1.67 -3.25 12.08
C GLY A 972 -0.59 -2.18 12.01
N ALA A 973 -0.74 -1.11 12.79
CA ALA A 973 0.24 -0.02 12.89
C ALA A 973 1.04 -0.08 14.21
N PRO A 974 2.23 -0.71 14.23
CA PRO A 974 3.11 -0.70 15.41
C PRO A 974 3.88 0.63 15.53
N TYR A 975 3.54 1.41 16.55
CA TYR A 975 4.23 2.64 16.92
C TYR A 975 4.99 2.50 18.25
N ILE A 976 6.10 3.22 18.38
CA ILE A 976 6.86 3.36 19.61
C ILE A 976 6.42 4.62 20.34
N ASP A 977 5.93 4.47 21.56
CA ASP A 977 5.32 5.51 22.37
C ASP A 977 6.02 5.66 23.74
N ILE A 978 5.57 6.63 24.54
CA ILE A 978 5.91 6.75 25.97
C ILE A 978 4.65 6.63 26.85
N ALA A 979 4.80 6.55 28.17
CA ALA A 979 3.67 6.26 29.05
C ALA A 979 2.78 7.49 29.32
N ASP A 980 3.39 8.68 29.37
CA ASP A 980 2.69 9.97 29.52
C ASP A 980 3.34 11.03 28.62
N GLU A 981 2.70 11.28 27.48
CA GLU A 981 3.10 12.33 26.54
C GLU A 981 3.05 13.75 27.16
N SER A 982 2.35 13.98 28.27
CA SER A 982 2.35 15.29 28.94
C SER A 982 3.54 15.51 29.89
N ALA A 983 4.29 14.45 30.24
CA ALA A 983 5.29 14.49 31.29
C ALA A 983 6.55 15.31 30.91
N PRO A 984 7.13 16.09 31.86
CA PRO A 984 8.32 16.93 31.65
C PRO A 984 9.63 16.12 31.69
N LEU A 985 9.70 15.05 30.90
CA LEU A 985 10.82 14.12 30.82
C LEU A 985 12.06 14.75 30.15
N SER A 986 13.25 14.45 30.66
CA SER A 986 14.50 14.68 29.91
C SER A 986 14.59 13.73 28.70
N VAL A 987 15.40 14.07 27.70
CA VAL A 987 15.67 13.20 26.52
C VAL A 987 16.08 11.78 26.92
N ALA A 988 16.85 11.62 28.00
CA ALA A 988 17.24 10.30 28.50
C ALA A 988 16.06 9.50 29.09
N GLN A 989 15.14 10.16 29.79
CA GLN A 989 13.93 9.52 30.33
C GLN A 989 12.96 9.13 29.21
N ILE A 990 12.80 9.96 28.16
CA ILE A 990 12.01 9.62 26.97
C ILE A 990 12.47 8.27 26.38
N PHE A 991 13.79 8.09 26.16
CA PHE A 991 14.31 6.81 25.63
C PHE A 991 14.14 5.62 26.59
N ALA A 992 14.17 5.84 27.89
CA ALA A 992 13.90 4.79 28.89
C ALA A 992 12.42 4.36 28.87
N GLU A 993 11.49 5.32 28.72
CA GLU A 993 10.06 5.02 28.57
C GLU A 993 9.74 4.35 27.23
N MET A 994 10.31 4.82 26.12
CA MET A 994 10.15 4.17 24.80
C MET A 994 10.58 2.70 24.85
N THR A 995 11.70 2.42 25.51
CA THR A 995 12.20 1.05 25.72
C THR A 995 11.21 0.25 26.59
N THR A 996 10.72 0.82 27.69
CA THR A 996 9.75 0.17 28.58
C THR A 996 8.43 -0.15 27.86
N TYR A 997 7.93 0.78 27.04
CA TYR A 997 6.71 0.61 26.25
C TYR A 997 6.85 -0.50 25.20
N GLN A 998 7.97 -0.52 24.46
CA GLN A 998 8.21 -1.56 23.46
C GLN A 998 8.22 -2.96 24.11
N ALA A 999 8.96 -3.12 25.20
CA ALA A 999 9.14 -4.41 25.87
C ALA A 999 7.88 -4.94 26.56
N SER A 1000 7.05 -4.04 27.12
CA SER A 1000 5.87 -4.40 27.91
C SER A 1000 4.58 -4.53 27.08
N SER A 1001 4.35 -3.62 26.14
CA SER A 1001 3.08 -3.52 25.40
C SER A 1001 3.22 -3.93 23.93
N LEU A 1002 4.13 -3.27 23.20
CA LEU A 1002 4.18 -3.38 21.74
C LEU A 1002 4.54 -4.78 21.25
N VAL A 1003 5.52 -5.44 21.88
CA VAL A 1003 5.87 -6.84 21.56
C VAL A 1003 4.67 -7.77 21.80
N GLY A 1004 3.88 -7.55 22.86
CA GLY A 1004 2.70 -8.34 23.17
C GLY A 1004 1.61 -8.22 22.10
N TRP A 1005 1.35 -7.00 21.62
CA TRP A 1005 0.39 -6.75 20.54
C TRP A 1005 0.85 -7.29 19.18
N ILE A 1006 2.11 -7.06 18.81
CA ILE A 1006 2.70 -7.63 17.58
C ILE A 1006 2.63 -9.17 17.60
N THR A 1007 2.98 -9.80 18.73
CA THR A 1007 2.92 -11.26 18.91
C THR A 1007 1.48 -11.78 18.82
N THR A 1008 0.53 -11.09 19.45
CA THR A 1008 -0.90 -11.43 19.38
C THR A 1008 -1.40 -11.38 17.94
N LEU A 1009 -1.12 -10.30 17.22
CA LEU A 1009 -1.56 -10.15 15.83
C LEU A 1009 -0.87 -11.14 14.88
N ALA A 1010 0.41 -11.47 15.11
CA ALA A 1010 1.11 -12.51 14.38
C ALA A 1010 0.48 -13.90 14.58
N ASN A 1011 0.04 -14.21 15.80
CA ASN A 1011 -0.66 -15.46 16.10
C ASN A 1011 -2.06 -15.50 15.46
N THR A 1012 -2.80 -14.39 15.46
CA THR A 1012 -4.06 -14.25 14.72
C THR A 1012 -3.85 -14.46 13.22
N ALA A 1013 -2.86 -13.82 12.60
CA ALA A 1013 -2.58 -13.99 11.17
C ALA A 1013 -2.31 -15.47 10.83
N LYS A 1014 -1.45 -16.13 11.62
CA LYS A 1014 -1.13 -17.56 11.49
C LYS A 1014 -2.36 -18.46 11.64
N SER A 1015 -3.23 -18.21 12.62
CA SER A 1015 -4.42 -19.04 12.88
C SER A 1015 -5.47 -18.96 11.76
N TYR A 1016 -5.55 -17.83 11.05
CA TYR A 1016 -6.43 -17.64 9.89
C TYR A 1016 -5.76 -17.92 8.53
N GLY A 1017 -4.50 -18.36 8.51
CA GLY A 1017 -3.78 -18.71 7.28
C GLY A 1017 -3.43 -17.52 6.39
N VAL A 1018 -3.30 -16.33 6.98
CA VAL A 1018 -2.97 -15.07 6.27
C VAL A 1018 -1.64 -14.50 6.75
N LYS A 1019 -1.08 -13.54 6.01
CA LYS A 1019 0.14 -12.83 6.40
C LYS A 1019 -0.15 -11.75 7.45
N LEU A 1020 0.90 -11.37 8.18
CA LEU A 1020 0.94 -10.15 9.00
C LEU A 1020 1.69 -9.08 8.21
N VAL A 1021 1.08 -7.94 7.93
CA VAL A 1021 1.75 -6.77 7.33
C VAL A 1021 1.55 -5.54 8.21
N SER A 1022 2.40 -4.52 8.07
CA SER A 1022 2.16 -3.22 8.70
C SER A 1022 1.69 -2.24 7.63
N TYR A 1023 0.59 -1.51 7.89
CA TYR A 1023 0.13 -0.45 6.97
C TYR A 1023 0.88 0.86 7.20
N GLU A 1024 1.42 1.03 8.41
CA GLU A 1024 2.35 2.09 8.80
C GLU A 1024 3.07 1.66 10.11
N GLY A 1025 3.89 2.55 10.68
CA GLY A 1025 4.61 2.33 11.92
C GLY A 1025 5.79 3.29 12.07
N GLY A 1026 6.33 3.40 13.29
CA GLY A 1026 7.38 4.38 13.60
C GLY A 1026 7.38 4.79 15.07
N GLN A 1027 7.36 6.09 15.33
CA GLN A 1027 7.31 6.68 16.68
C GLN A 1027 6.14 7.66 16.81
N THR A 1028 5.63 7.86 18.03
CA THR A 1028 4.48 8.74 18.36
C THR A 1028 4.83 9.86 19.33
N LEU A 1029 6.08 10.34 19.40
CA LEU A 1029 6.40 11.50 20.26
C LEU A 1029 5.74 12.76 19.67
N TYR A 1030 4.74 13.34 20.34
CA TYR A 1030 4.00 14.54 19.93
C TYR A 1030 4.46 15.78 20.74
N PRO A 1031 5.31 16.68 20.19
CA PRO A 1031 5.70 17.93 20.86
C PRO A 1031 4.51 18.81 21.29
N SER A 1032 3.42 18.77 20.53
CA SER A 1032 2.15 19.46 20.81
C SER A 1032 1.47 19.04 22.13
N MET A 1033 1.71 17.82 22.62
CA MET A 1033 1.11 17.32 23.87
C MET A 1033 1.89 17.72 25.14
N GLY A 1034 3.02 18.41 24.97
CA GLY A 1034 3.88 18.86 26.07
C GLY A 1034 5.34 18.52 25.83
N ASN A 1035 6.22 19.11 26.63
CA ASN A 1035 7.66 18.81 26.66
C ASN A 1035 8.37 18.94 25.28
N ALA A 1036 7.90 19.86 24.44
CA ALA A 1036 8.24 19.98 23.02
C ALA A 1036 9.75 19.95 22.75
N THR A 1037 10.55 20.78 23.45
CA THR A 1037 12.00 20.88 23.24
C THR A 1037 12.72 19.53 23.39
N ASN A 1038 12.39 18.74 24.41
CA ASN A 1038 13.04 17.45 24.64
C ASN A 1038 12.55 16.38 23.66
N LYS A 1039 11.28 16.40 23.25
CA LYS A 1039 10.77 15.47 22.23
C LYS A 1039 11.36 15.75 20.84
N LEU A 1040 11.42 17.01 20.42
CA LEU A 1040 12.08 17.43 19.18
C LEU A 1040 13.56 17.03 19.17
N ALA A 1041 14.26 17.21 20.29
CA ALA A 1041 15.63 16.74 20.47
C ALA A 1041 15.74 15.20 20.38
N ALA A 1042 14.83 14.46 21.04
CA ALA A 1042 14.81 12.99 21.01
C ALA A 1042 14.59 12.43 19.60
N GLN A 1043 13.76 13.06 18.77
CA GLN A 1043 13.53 12.61 17.37
C GLN A 1043 14.79 12.73 16.49
N MET A 1044 15.77 13.57 16.84
CA MET A 1044 17.05 13.74 16.14
C MET A 1044 18.25 13.09 16.86
N ASP A 1045 18.05 12.58 18.07
CA ASP A 1045 19.11 11.95 18.86
C ASP A 1045 19.53 10.58 18.27
N PRO A 1046 20.82 10.25 18.20
CA PRO A 1046 21.30 8.97 17.66
C PRO A 1046 20.63 7.72 18.25
N ARG A 1047 20.17 7.77 19.51
CA ARG A 1047 19.45 6.67 20.17
C ARG A 1047 18.12 6.31 19.52
N MET A 1048 17.52 7.22 18.74
CA MET A 1048 16.31 6.95 17.94
C MET A 1048 16.57 5.88 16.86
N LYS A 1049 17.82 5.72 16.39
CA LYS A 1049 18.22 4.64 15.49
C LYS A 1049 18.00 3.30 16.17
N THR A 1050 18.47 3.14 17.41
CA THR A 1050 18.29 1.91 18.21
C THR A 1050 16.82 1.61 18.45
N GLN A 1051 16.00 2.60 18.80
CA GLN A 1051 14.56 2.39 19.01
C GLN A 1051 13.85 1.91 17.72
N THR A 1052 14.20 2.50 16.57
CA THR A 1052 13.67 2.10 15.26
C THR A 1052 14.13 0.68 14.88
N THR A 1053 15.40 0.32 15.15
CA THR A 1053 15.92 -1.03 14.92
C THR A 1053 15.25 -2.07 15.82
N ASN A 1054 15.03 -1.78 17.11
CA ASN A 1054 14.31 -2.66 18.04
C ASN A 1054 12.91 -3.02 17.50
N LEU A 1055 12.17 -2.03 16.99
CA LEU A 1055 10.84 -2.22 16.40
C LEU A 1055 10.88 -3.12 15.16
N LEU A 1056 11.75 -2.80 14.20
CA LEU A 1056 11.84 -3.53 12.93
C LEU A 1056 12.34 -4.98 13.13
N HIS A 1057 13.23 -5.21 14.10
CA HIS A 1057 13.66 -6.55 14.48
C HIS A 1057 12.55 -7.33 15.19
N THR A 1058 11.83 -6.71 16.13
CA THR A 1058 10.64 -7.28 16.79
C THR A 1058 9.59 -7.71 15.77
N TRP A 1059 9.34 -6.88 14.75
CA TRP A 1059 8.43 -7.20 13.66
C TRP A 1059 8.90 -8.39 12.82
N ALA A 1060 10.17 -8.42 12.44
CA ALA A 1060 10.78 -9.53 11.70
C ALA A 1060 10.68 -10.86 12.49
N VAL A 1061 11.03 -10.82 13.79
CA VAL A 1061 11.02 -11.98 14.70
C VAL A 1061 9.61 -12.55 14.92
N ALA A 1062 8.58 -11.70 14.93
CA ALA A 1062 7.19 -12.16 14.99
C ALA A 1062 6.74 -12.91 13.71
N GLY A 1063 7.43 -12.70 12.59
CA GLY A 1063 7.10 -13.23 11.26
C GLY A 1063 6.28 -12.27 10.39
N GLY A 1064 6.48 -10.96 10.55
CA GLY A 1064 5.87 -9.94 9.69
C GLY A 1064 6.39 -9.97 8.25
N ASP A 1065 5.48 -9.89 7.28
CA ASP A 1065 5.69 -10.13 5.84
C ASP A 1065 6.04 -8.88 5.03
N VAL A 1066 5.59 -7.70 5.50
CA VAL A 1066 5.93 -6.33 5.04
C VAL A 1066 5.90 -5.41 6.25
N PHE A 1067 6.84 -4.46 6.36
CA PHE A 1067 6.74 -3.33 7.30
C PHE A 1067 6.74 -2.02 6.51
N LEU A 1068 5.70 -1.20 6.69
CA LEU A 1068 5.65 0.14 6.11
C LEU A 1068 5.99 1.17 7.17
N TYR A 1069 7.02 1.98 6.93
CA TYR A 1069 7.29 3.14 7.77
C TYR A 1069 6.28 4.26 7.45
N PHE A 1070 5.81 4.98 8.46
CA PHE A 1070 4.68 5.91 8.33
C PHE A 1070 4.84 6.93 7.21
N ASN A 1071 6.01 7.52 6.99
CA ASN A 1071 6.24 8.35 5.80
C ASN A 1071 7.71 8.31 5.35
N LEU A 1072 7.95 8.36 4.04
CA LEU A 1072 9.30 8.40 3.47
C LEU A 1072 10.08 9.64 3.95
N SER A 1073 9.38 10.78 4.01
CA SER A 1073 9.85 12.08 4.48
C SER A 1073 8.63 12.92 4.90
N SER A 1074 8.84 13.91 5.75
CA SER A 1074 7.80 14.88 6.12
C SER A 1074 8.44 16.14 6.67
N GLY A 1075 7.90 17.32 6.37
CA GLY A 1075 8.32 18.55 7.05
C GLY A 1075 8.13 18.49 8.57
N TRP A 1076 8.67 19.50 9.28
CA TRP A 1076 8.37 19.71 10.69
C TRP A 1076 6.97 20.29 10.87
N ASP A 1077 6.17 19.71 11.74
CA ASP A 1077 4.88 20.24 12.19
C ASP A 1077 4.80 20.30 13.73
N ASN A 1078 3.61 20.61 14.26
CA ASN A 1078 3.37 20.63 15.71
C ASN A 1078 3.55 19.25 16.39
N SER A 1079 3.58 18.18 15.59
CA SER A 1079 3.77 16.78 15.99
C SER A 1079 5.21 16.29 15.73
N GLY A 1080 6.15 17.17 15.35
CA GLY A 1080 7.57 16.86 15.13
C GLY A 1080 7.88 16.62 13.65
N TYR A 1081 8.78 15.67 13.34
CA TYR A 1081 8.93 15.14 11.98
C TYR A 1081 8.63 13.64 11.99
N TRP A 1082 7.59 13.23 11.28
CA TRP A 1082 7.10 11.85 11.30
C TRP A 1082 7.85 10.93 10.35
N GLY A 1083 8.18 11.42 9.15
CA GLY A 1083 8.90 10.66 8.14
C GLY A 1083 10.33 10.28 8.54
N LEU A 1084 10.98 9.43 7.73
CA LEU A 1084 12.34 8.96 8.01
C LEU A 1084 13.41 10.07 7.98
N ALA A 1085 13.13 11.16 7.26
CA ALA A 1085 13.91 12.39 7.21
C ALA A 1085 12.98 13.60 7.04
N PRO A 1086 13.40 14.81 7.44
CA PRO A 1086 12.63 16.04 7.24
C PRO A 1086 12.56 16.50 5.76
N GLU A 1087 13.49 16.04 4.91
CA GLU A 1087 13.60 16.39 3.49
C GLU A 1087 14.25 15.25 2.67
N ILE A 1088 14.25 15.34 1.33
CA ILE A 1088 15.03 14.47 0.44
C ILE A 1088 16.18 15.27 -0.22
N GLY A 1089 17.34 15.25 0.43
CA GLY A 1089 18.59 15.78 -0.13
C GLY A 1089 19.10 15.00 -1.36
N TYR A 1090 20.09 15.57 -2.06
CA TYR A 1090 20.88 14.76 -2.99
C TYR A 1090 21.74 13.78 -2.19
N ASP A 1091 21.92 12.58 -2.74
CA ASP A 1091 22.62 11.41 -2.18
C ASP A 1091 23.33 11.61 -0.83
N ILE A 1092 22.60 11.25 0.23
CA ILE A 1092 23.04 11.18 1.64
C ILE A 1092 24.33 10.37 1.86
N ASP A 1093 24.72 9.57 0.85
CA ASP A 1093 25.89 8.71 0.89
C ASP A 1093 27.04 9.18 -0.04
N ALA A 1094 26.82 10.20 -0.88
CA ALA A 1094 27.80 10.62 -1.90
C ALA A 1094 28.00 12.14 -2.10
N ASP A 1095 27.16 13.03 -1.57
CA ASP A 1095 27.29 14.48 -1.78
C ASP A 1095 28.05 15.19 -0.63
N PRO A 1096 29.32 15.61 -0.82
CA PRO A 1096 30.15 16.23 0.21
C PRO A 1096 29.66 17.65 0.56
N GLY A 1097 28.68 17.71 1.46
CA GLY A 1097 28.00 18.93 1.90
C GLY A 1097 26.60 18.68 2.47
N TYR A 1098 26.01 17.52 2.18
CA TYR A 1098 24.75 17.08 2.79
C TYR A 1098 24.97 16.23 4.05
N PRO A 1099 23.98 16.17 4.96
CA PRO A 1099 24.09 15.35 6.15
C PRO A 1099 24.15 13.87 5.82
N THR A 1100 25.02 13.12 6.50
CA THR A 1100 25.17 11.67 6.34
C THR A 1100 23.96 10.90 6.89
N SER A 1101 23.88 9.60 6.62
CA SER A 1101 22.86 8.71 7.22
C SER A 1101 22.87 8.66 8.75
N GLU A 1102 23.85 9.28 9.41
CA GLU A 1102 23.95 9.42 10.86
C GLU A 1102 23.20 10.66 11.39
N LEU A 1103 22.93 11.70 10.57
CA LEU A 1103 22.15 12.86 11.01
C LEU A 1103 20.64 12.54 11.13
N TYR A 1104 20.14 11.61 10.32
CA TYR A 1104 18.73 11.19 10.35
C TYR A 1104 18.63 9.77 10.91
N PRO A 1105 18.55 9.60 12.25
CA PRO A 1105 18.71 8.30 12.90
C PRO A 1105 17.69 7.25 12.46
N LYS A 1106 16.44 7.67 12.17
CA LYS A 1106 15.38 6.82 11.59
C LYS A 1106 15.77 6.27 10.21
N TRP A 1107 16.27 7.12 9.32
CA TRP A 1107 16.81 6.71 8.02
C TRP A 1107 18.02 5.79 8.17
N GLY A 1108 18.92 6.09 9.10
CA GLY A 1108 20.08 5.26 9.42
C GLY A 1108 19.71 3.83 9.82
N ALA A 1109 18.58 3.61 10.49
CA ALA A 1109 18.06 2.29 10.81
C ALA A 1109 17.54 1.56 9.55
N ILE A 1110 16.69 2.22 8.75
CA ILE A 1110 16.15 1.65 7.50
C ILE A 1110 17.28 1.25 6.53
N LYS A 1111 18.26 2.13 6.31
CA LYS A 1111 19.40 1.86 5.44
C LYS A 1111 20.22 0.66 5.95
N GLN A 1112 20.51 0.60 7.25
CA GLN A 1112 21.26 -0.50 7.84
C GLN A 1112 20.55 -1.84 7.59
N ILE A 1113 19.26 -1.92 7.86
CA ILE A 1113 18.45 -3.14 7.69
C ILE A 1113 18.31 -3.52 6.21
N ALA A 1114 18.06 -2.55 5.33
CA ALA A 1114 17.95 -2.78 3.89
C ALA A 1114 19.26 -3.25 3.24
N LEU A 1115 20.42 -2.92 3.83
CA LEU A 1115 21.74 -3.38 3.39
C LEU A 1115 22.25 -4.64 4.10
N GLY A 1116 21.52 -5.14 5.11
CA GLY A 1116 21.93 -6.30 5.92
C GLY A 1116 23.19 -6.05 6.77
N GLN A 1117 23.32 -4.83 7.32
CA GLN A 1117 24.49 -4.33 8.06
C GLN A 1117 24.32 -4.34 9.58
#